data_AF-A0A511KN42-F1
#
_entry.id   AF-A0A511KN42-F1
#
_cell.length_a   1.000
_cell.length_b   1.000
_cell.length_c   1.000
_cell.angle_alpha   90.00
_cell.angle_beta   90.00
_cell.angle_gamma   90.00
#
_symmetry.space_group_name_H-M   'P 1'
#
loop_
_entity.id
_entity.type
_entity.pdbx_description
1 polymer ?
#
loop_
_entity_poly.entity_id
_entity_poly.type
_entity_poly.pdbx_seq_one_letter_code
_entity_poly.pdbx_strand_id
1 'polypeptide(L)'
;MPNALPRLDTSSQVLDTHAQRALLTRSPHSATVSHRNTLYRTASSASPAGDSAFVASSLPPLPLLENRSRPPSPVKAAATKPLPQPLRPHRRRRRQLALLALALVALFLWTRCAPPVIDFLYLARFKLRDHAYNARWTSFLLLLFGLRAPPCSLRKQPLLFVRGERQVAVVWETNACPASHGKQWRARWVKGTGERRLGTAVPGLAPAGRWRDAVVETETVVEETDELGGRVVYTALLGDLDGGEMYQYELVLVNTASSRTSTVIRHSFPWIGGYSSSQPTTLHIACLADNQYNLRIFRRALLRLSSLCSSLSSSTYFHPSFLPRPFARPALAPLEQPHLLLHAGDAVQNPHDLAQWQTDLWDPLTRGGAGVMSGQSVPMVLARGNHDWDPTGQNVYSGGVSGSSLRPDWEEHLRREGLDEGISLADSRRGIYHSFSPHQRMRMLVLDSNLPTEAEQAAQERWLEREVERREWRAASLRVVVVHTAPWIEWWDREAWTNGGESEWSSYVRRRLIPLVARSGASLVLSGHSHAYTRGFLPLTLVPSFASASNSSAVPALARAAALERSWERSTSVRERGVVEDEGVVLVTFGGAGGTLDEDRVEDWGFMSRSISGVHHAGWLAVSFGDTSASKVVDRAMQRRRGTKKAPTVFRPNPPRRCRRTEGVVRDVIEWRSVGLTSFGAFFMFLGVVMLFDGPLIALGNILFVSGLPLIIGLRKTMYFFSRRQKLRGSVAFAAGILLVFLKYPFFGVIIEMFGFLNLFGDFFPVVLSFMRQLPVIGHFLSAPGVRQVTDRICGVRKQSPV
;
A
#
# COMPACT_ATOMS: atom_id res chain seq x y z
N MET A 1 66.70 5.93 -14.74
CA MET A 1 67.58 5.50 -13.64
C MET A 1 66.96 5.94 -12.31
N PRO A 2 67.09 5.15 -11.23
CA PRO A 2 66.09 4.06 -11.05
C PRO A 2 65.64 3.81 -9.60
N ASN A 3 64.59 2.97 -9.44
CA ASN A 3 64.50 1.75 -8.59
C ASN A 3 63.05 1.51 -8.13
N ALA A 4 62.53 0.28 -8.01
CA ALA A 4 62.92 -1.02 -8.58
C ALA A 4 61.70 -1.99 -8.57
N LEU A 5 61.76 -3.03 -9.40
CA LEU A 5 60.79 -4.13 -9.63
C LEU A 5 61.00 -5.30 -8.59
N PRO A 6 60.43 -6.53 -8.69
CA PRO A 6 59.42 -7.07 -9.64
C PRO A 6 58.27 -7.94 -9.07
N ARG A 7 57.35 -8.24 -10.01
CA ARG A 7 56.47 -9.42 -10.18
C ARG A 7 56.93 -10.77 -9.62
N LEU A 8 55.96 -11.69 -9.46
CA LEU A 8 56.01 -13.01 -10.11
C LEU A 8 54.58 -13.47 -10.50
N ASP A 9 54.48 -14.19 -11.62
CA ASP A 9 53.24 -14.52 -12.34
C ASP A 9 53.46 -15.79 -13.19
N THR A 10 52.55 -16.77 -13.11
CA THR A 10 52.42 -17.99 -13.95
C THR A 10 51.05 -18.63 -13.61
N SER A 11 50.04 -18.70 -14.49
CA SER A 11 49.89 -19.66 -15.61
C SER A 11 49.87 -21.15 -15.16
N SER A 12 48.96 -22.05 -15.53
CA SER A 12 47.97 -22.09 -16.64
C SER A 12 47.05 -23.34 -16.55
N GLN A 13 46.09 -23.48 -17.50
CA GLN A 13 45.28 -24.68 -17.85
C GLN A 13 44.13 -25.04 -16.86
N VAL A 14 42.83 -25.11 -17.20
CA VAL A 14 42.05 -25.63 -18.38
C VAL A 14 41.81 -27.16 -18.33
N LEU A 15 40.57 -27.58 -18.02
CA LEU A 15 39.72 -28.59 -18.71
C LEU A 15 38.60 -29.19 -17.81
N ASP A 16 37.36 -29.08 -18.28
CA ASP A 16 36.27 -30.08 -18.40
C ASP A 16 35.77 -30.96 -17.22
N THR A 17 34.61 -30.53 -16.71
CA THR A 17 33.30 -31.24 -16.63
C THR A 17 33.11 -32.72 -16.23
N HIS A 18 32.04 -32.89 -15.44
CA HIS A 18 30.93 -33.88 -15.53
C HIS A 18 30.83 -35.13 -14.62
N ALA A 19 29.61 -35.29 -14.06
CA ALA A 19 28.89 -36.53 -13.70
C ALA A 19 29.46 -37.41 -12.55
N GLN A 20 28.86 -37.43 -11.35
CA GLN A 20 27.62 -38.14 -10.92
C GLN A 20 27.81 -39.59 -10.44
N ARG A 21 27.21 -39.88 -9.26
CA ARG A 21 26.83 -41.21 -8.70
C ARG A 21 27.98 -42.11 -8.19
N ALA A 22 27.80 -42.96 -7.17
CA ALA A 22 26.78 -43.01 -6.10
C ALA A 22 27.17 -44.02 -4.98
N LEU A 23 26.61 -43.79 -3.78
CA LEU A 23 26.05 -44.79 -2.83
C LEU A 23 26.90 -45.94 -2.23
N LEU A 24 26.74 -46.09 -0.89
CA LEU A 24 26.79 -47.35 -0.09
C LEU A 24 28.20 -47.98 0.09
N THR A 25 28.66 -48.50 1.24
CA THR A 25 28.18 -48.70 2.64
C THR A 25 29.45 -48.75 3.53
N ARG A 26 29.48 -48.71 4.87
CA ARG A 26 28.79 -49.56 5.88
C ARG A 26 29.11 -49.06 7.30
N SER A 27 28.22 -49.31 8.27
CA SER A 27 28.43 -49.20 9.73
C SER A 27 29.09 -50.49 10.30
N PRO A 28 29.19 -50.84 11.62
CA PRO A 28 28.40 -50.52 12.85
C PRO A 28 29.29 -49.96 14.01
N HIS A 29 28.95 -49.87 15.32
CA HIS A 29 27.81 -50.12 16.23
C HIS A 29 27.59 -48.83 17.11
N SER A 30 26.87 -48.71 18.24
CA SER A 30 25.98 -49.53 19.11
C SER A 30 24.80 -48.63 19.58
N ALA A 31 23.52 -49.04 19.52
CA ALA A 31 22.75 -49.97 20.38
C ALA A 31 22.16 -49.30 21.68
N THR A 32 20.90 -49.48 22.12
CA THR A 32 19.73 -50.20 21.57
C THR A 32 18.43 -49.92 22.37
N VAL A 33 17.24 -50.05 21.71
CA VAL A 33 15.93 -50.52 22.27
C VAL A 33 15.14 -49.60 23.24
N SER A 34 13.80 -49.65 23.43
CA SER A 34 12.56 -49.83 22.61
C SER A 34 11.34 -49.83 23.61
N HIS A 35 10.03 -49.78 23.31
CA HIS A 35 9.22 -49.71 22.07
C HIS A 35 7.77 -49.20 22.37
N ARG A 36 7.09 -48.59 21.38
CA ARG A 36 5.63 -48.59 21.08
C ARG A 36 4.52 -48.37 22.16
N ASN A 37 3.57 -47.51 21.76
CA ASN A 37 2.09 -47.65 21.83
C ASN A 37 1.28 -47.48 23.14
N THR A 38 0.01 -47.12 22.89
CA THR A 38 -1.24 -47.40 23.64
C THR A 38 -1.69 -46.55 24.86
N LEU A 39 -2.79 -45.81 24.61
CA LEU A 39 -4.07 -45.79 25.35
C LEU A 39 -4.19 -45.42 26.86
N TYR A 40 -5.30 -44.69 27.11
CA TYR A 40 -6.13 -44.61 28.33
C TYR A 40 -5.79 -43.67 29.51
N ARG A 41 -6.77 -42.78 29.82
CA ARG A 41 -7.16 -42.20 31.15
C ARG A 41 -6.09 -41.33 31.85
N THR A 42 -6.41 -40.37 32.74
CA THR A 42 -7.65 -39.87 33.40
C THR A 42 -7.42 -38.36 33.71
N ALA A 43 -8.32 -37.44 33.39
CA ALA A 43 -9.38 -36.87 34.25
C ALA A 43 -8.95 -35.95 35.44
N SER A 44 -9.50 -34.71 35.44
CA SER A 44 -9.51 -33.69 36.53
C SER A 44 -8.12 -33.09 36.88
N SER A 45 -7.95 -31.86 37.37
CA SER A 45 -8.81 -30.87 38.07
C SER A 45 -8.14 -29.47 37.95
N ALA A 46 -8.67 -28.30 38.36
CA ALA A 46 -10.02 -27.78 38.54
C ALA A 46 -9.92 -26.23 38.50
N SER A 47 -11.00 -25.53 38.14
CA SER A 47 -11.14 -24.08 38.36
C SER A 47 -12.02 -23.83 39.59
N PRO A 48 -11.76 -22.81 40.43
CA PRO A 48 -12.54 -22.56 41.63
C PRO A 48 -13.70 -21.56 41.45
N ALA A 49 -14.71 -21.73 42.32
CA ALA A 49 -15.67 -20.75 42.85
C ALA A 49 -16.81 -20.20 41.96
N GLY A 50 -18.04 -20.20 42.52
CA GLY A 50 -19.25 -19.57 41.97
C GLY A 50 -20.54 -20.29 42.37
N ASP A 51 -21.02 -20.08 43.60
CA ASP A 51 -22.01 -20.93 44.30
C ASP A 51 -23.50 -20.81 43.90
N SER A 52 -24.28 -21.78 44.42
CA SER A 52 -25.72 -21.77 44.78
C SER A 52 -26.78 -22.15 43.72
N ALA A 53 -27.88 -22.88 44.03
CA ALA A 53 -28.18 -23.84 45.11
C ALA A 53 -29.48 -24.67 44.81
N PHE A 54 -29.72 -25.73 45.59
CA PHE A 54 -31.00 -26.47 45.84
C PHE A 54 -31.60 -27.52 44.85
N VAL A 55 -31.34 -28.81 45.17
CA VAL A 55 -32.28 -29.94 45.46
C VAL A 55 -33.37 -30.41 44.46
N ALA A 56 -33.01 -31.45 43.67
CA ALA A 56 -33.44 -32.87 43.72
C ALA A 56 -34.90 -33.42 43.46
N SER A 57 -34.90 -34.72 43.07
CA SER A 57 -35.98 -35.75 43.00
C SER A 57 -36.87 -35.79 41.73
N SER A 58 -37.22 -36.95 41.10
CA SER A 58 -36.88 -38.37 41.36
C SER A 58 -37.05 -39.33 40.13
N LEU A 59 -36.31 -40.46 40.20
CA LEU A 59 -36.28 -41.77 39.49
C LEU A 59 -37.64 -42.44 39.10
N PRO A 60 -37.75 -43.67 38.46
CA PRO A 60 -36.77 -44.77 38.19
C PRO A 60 -36.80 -45.44 36.75
N PRO A 61 -36.04 -46.54 36.47
CA PRO A 61 -35.80 -47.09 35.12
C PRO A 61 -36.34 -48.52 34.82
N LEU A 62 -36.00 -49.08 33.63
CA LEU A 62 -36.25 -50.48 33.17
C LEU A 62 -35.03 -51.11 32.46
N PRO A 63 -34.77 -52.43 32.58
CA PRO A 63 -33.76 -53.14 31.79
C PRO A 63 -34.26 -54.33 30.93
N LEU A 64 -33.60 -54.50 29.78
CA LEU A 64 -33.16 -55.72 29.03
C LEU A 64 -33.89 -57.08 29.13
N LEU A 65 -33.97 -57.77 27.97
CA LEU A 65 -33.96 -59.24 27.85
C LEU A 65 -33.48 -59.71 26.46
N GLU A 66 -32.99 -60.96 26.36
CA GLU A 66 -32.21 -61.49 25.22
C GLU A 66 -32.64 -62.93 24.79
N ASN A 67 -32.45 -63.24 23.50
CA ASN A 67 -32.26 -64.55 22.83
C ASN A 67 -33.22 -65.79 23.01
N ARG A 68 -33.99 -66.05 21.92
CA ARG A 68 -34.14 -67.32 21.13
C ARG A 68 -34.18 -68.73 21.78
N SER A 69 -35.20 -69.54 21.41
CA SER A 69 -35.01 -70.95 20.94
C SER A 69 -36.21 -71.63 20.21
N ARG A 70 -35.90 -72.21 19.02
CA ARG A 70 -36.42 -73.40 18.27
C ARG A 70 -37.95 -73.70 17.94
N PRO A 71 -38.24 -74.55 16.90
CA PRO A 71 -39.58 -74.79 16.27
C PRO A 71 -40.09 -76.27 16.49
N PRO A 72 -41.22 -76.82 15.90
CA PRO A 72 -41.47 -77.05 14.44
C PRO A 72 -42.94 -77.16 13.88
N SER A 73 -43.14 -76.87 12.57
CA SER A 73 -44.04 -77.56 11.56
C SER A 73 -45.57 -77.85 11.78
N PRO A 74 -46.39 -78.25 10.77
CA PRO A 74 -46.53 -77.83 9.35
C PRO A 74 -48.03 -77.65 8.87
N VAL A 75 -48.22 -77.48 7.53
CA VAL A 75 -49.45 -77.78 6.71
C VAL A 75 -50.42 -76.63 6.26
N LYS A 76 -50.27 -76.28 4.98
CA LYS A 76 -51.26 -76.00 3.89
C LYS A 76 -52.59 -75.23 4.13
N ALA A 77 -52.71 -74.10 3.40
CA ALA A 77 -53.70 -73.78 2.34
C ALA A 77 -55.23 -73.96 2.57
N ALA A 78 -56.14 -73.13 2.03
CA ALA A 78 -56.05 -71.84 1.31
C ALA A 78 -57.47 -71.24 1.11
N ALA A 79 -57.54 -70.10 0.39
CA ALA A 79 -58.71 -69.49 -0.28
C ALA A 79 -59.51 -68.41 0.47
N THR A 80 -59.28 -67.15 0.07
CA THR A 80 -60.26 -66.04 0.12
C THR A 80 -60.07 -65.12 -1.10
N LYS A 81 -61.08 -64.30 -1.39
CA LYS A 81 -61.40 -63.68 -2.70
C LYS A 81 -60.45 -62.54 -3.15
N PRO A 82 -60.40 -62.20 -4.45
CA PRO A 82 -59.51 -61.15 -4.99
C PRO A 82 -60.16 -59.75 -5.09
N LEU A 83 -59.36 -58.70 -4.81
CA LEU A 83 -59.38 -57.30 -5.31
C LEU A 83 -58.54 -56.40 -4.38
N PRO A 84 -57.96 -55.25 -4.80
CA PRO A 84 -57.66 -54.76 -6.15
C PRO A 84 -56.15 -54.55 -6.41
N GLN A 85 -55.77 -54.08 -7.61
CA GLN A 85 -54.36 -53.84 -7.99
C GLN A 85 -53.72 -52.65 -7.23
N PRO A 86 -52.46 -52.73 -6.78
CA PRO A 86 -51.73 -51.60 -6.19
C PRO A 86 -51.06 -50.70 -7.22
N LEU A 87 -51.14 -49.38 -6.99
CA LEU A 87 -50.54 -48.32 -7.80
C LEU A 87 -49.01 -48.46 -7.99
N ARG A 88 -48.49 -47.96 -9.12
CA ARG A 88 -47.04 -47.89 -9.44
C ARG A 88 -46.40 -46.48 -9.28
N PRO A 89 -46.28 -45.86 -8.08
CA PRO A 89 -45.57 -44.58 -7.93
C PRO A 89 -44.06 -44.74 -7.65
N HIS A 90 -43.63 -45.89 -7.11
CA HIS A 90 -42.36 -45.96 -6.38
C HIS A 90 -41.08 -45.97 -7.25
N ARG A 91 -41.12 -46.53 -8.47
CA ARG A 91 -39.97 -46.61 -9.37
C ARG A 91 -39.58 -45.25 -9.99
N ARG A 92 -40.56 -44.39 -10.33
CA ARG A 92 -40.29 -43.08 -10.96
C ARG A 92 -39.62 -42.13 -9.98
N ARG A 93 -40.11 -42.05 -8.73
CA ARG A 93 -39.48 -41.28 -7.64
C ARG A 93 -38.05 -41.77 -7.33
N ARG A 94 -37.81 -43.08 -7.25
CA ARG A 94 -36.44 -43.62 -7.04
C ARG A 94 -35.48 -43.28 -8.19
N ARG A 95 -35.93 -43.33 -9.46
CA ARG A 95 -35.12 -42.90 -10.61
C ARG A 95 -34.83 -41.39 -10.59
N GLN A 96 -35.82 -40.56 -10.26
CA GLN A 96 -35.63 -39.11 -10.13
C GLN A 96 -34.66 -38.75 -8.99
N LEU A 97 -34.77 -39.41 -7.83
CA LEU A 97 -33.83 -39.24 -6.72
C LEU A 97 -32.40 -39.71 -7.07
N ALA A 98 -32.27 -40.82 -7.79
CA ALA A 98 -30.96 -41.30 -8.26
C ALA A 98 -30.32 -40.34 -9.28
N LEU A 99 -31.10 -39.79 -10.22
CA LEU A 99 -30.63 -38.78 -11.17
C LEU A 99 -30.28 -37.46 -10.47
N LEU A 100 -31.06 -37.05 -9.45
CA LEU A 100 -30.73 -35.88 -8.64
C LEU A 100 -29.43 -36.10 -7.83
N ALA A 101 -29.25 -37.28 -7.24
CA ALA A 101 -28.02 -37.64 -6.53
C ALA A 101 -26.80 -37.67 -7.48
N LEU A 102 -26.93 -38.25 -8.68
CA LEU A 102 -25.91 -38.22 -9.72
C LEU A 102 -25.59 -36.79 -10.17
N ALA A 103 -26.60 -35.94 -10.36
CA ALA A 103 -26.41 -34.53 -10.71
C ALA A 103 -25.73 -33.75 -9.57
N LEU A 104 -26.05 -34.02 -8.31
CA LEU A 104 -25.40 -33.42 -7.14
C LEU A 104 -23.96 -33.91 -6.97
N VAL A 105 -23.67 -35.20 -7.22
CA VAL A 105 -22.30 -35.74 -7.23
C VAL A 105 -21.50 -35.18 -8.39
N ALA A 106 -22.07 -35.09 -9.59
CA ALA A 106 -21.42 -34.46 -10.75
C ALA A 106 -21.17 -32.96 -10.51
N LEU A 107 -22.10 -32.24 -9.90
CA LEU A 107 -21.93 -30.84 -9.50
C LEU A 107 -20.89 -30.68 -8.39
N PHE A 108 -20.82 -31.62 -7.44
CA PHE A 108 -19.78 -31.64 -6.40
C PHE A 108 -18.39 -31.90 -6.98
N LEU A 109 -18.27 -32.91 -7.85
CA LEU A 109 -17.02 -33.21 -8.58
C LEU A 109 -16.62 -32.04 -9.49
N TRP A 110 -17.57 -31.41 -10.19
CA TRP A 110 -17.30 -30.21 -10.98
C TRP A 110 -16.84 -29.04 -10.10
N THR A 111 -17.56 -28.71 -9.03
CA THR A 111 -17.18 -27.59 -8.14
C THR A 111 -15.88 -27.81 -7.37
N ARG A 112 -15.48 -29.07 -7.11
CA ARG A 112 -14.21 -29.41 -6.44
C ARG A 112 -13.05 -29.58 -7.41
N CYS A 113 -13.24 -30.23 -8.55
CA CYS A 113 -12.17 -30.59 -9.49
C CYS A 113 -12.02 -29.61 -10.65
N ALA A 114 -13.07 -28.90 -11.09
CA ALA A 114 -12.95 -27.95 -12.18
C ALA A 114 -12.05 -26.74 -11.86
N PRO A 115 -12.05 -26.12 -10.66
CA PRO A 115 -11.17 -24.98 -10.39
C PRO A 115 -9.66 -25.25 -10.61
N PRO A 116 -9.04 -26.31 -10.06
CA PRO A 116 -7.63 -26.61 -10.34
C PRO A 116 -7.38 -27.04 -11.79
N VAL A 117 -8.34 -27.71 -12.45
CA VAL A 117 -8.23 -28.07 -13.88
C VAL A 117 -8.31 -26.81 -14.77
N ILE A 118 -9.19 -25.86 -14.47
CA ILE A 118 -9.28 -24.58 -15.17
C ILE A 118 -7.99 -23.77 -14.96
N ASP A 119 -7.49 -23.68 -13.73
CA ASP A 119 -6.22 -23.00 -13.44
C ASP A 119 -5.03 -23.67 -14.15
N PHE A 120 -5.03 -25.00 -14.28
CA PHE A 120 -4.02 -25.74 -15.07
C PHE A 120 -4.14 -25.49 -16.57
N LEU A 121 -5.33 -25.63 -17.16
CA LEU A 121 -5.57 -25.38 -18.59
C LEU A 121 -5.22 -23.94 -18.97
N TYR A 122 -5.49 -22.99 -18.08
CA TYR A 122 -5.13 -21.58 -18.21
C TYR A 122 -3.60 -21.37 -18.23
N LEU A 123 -2.88 -21.97 -17.28
CA LEU A 123 -1.40 -21.96 -17.25
C LEU A 123 -0.78 -22.63 -18.49
N ALA A 124 -1.30 -23.80 -18.87
CA ALA A 124 -0.84 -24.55 -20.03
C ALA A 124 -1.06 -23.75 -21.33
N ARG A 125 -2.21 -23.06 -21.46
CA ARG A 125 -2.52 -22.18 -22.58
C ARG A 125 -1.49 -21.04 -22.72
N PHE A 126 -1.04 -20.43 -21.62
CA PHE A 126 0.00 -19.39 -21.70
C PHE A 126 1.34 -19.93 -22.15
N LYS A 127 1.85 -21.00 -21.52
CA LYS A 127 3.14 -21.61 -21.93
C LYS A 127 3.13 -22.07 -23.38
N LEU A 128 2.05 -22.72 -23.82
CA LEU A 128 1.89 -23.19 -25.20
C LEU A 128 1.81 -22.04 -26.20
N ARG A 129 1.13 -20.94 -25.84
CA ARG A 129 0.97 -19.77 -26.71
C ARG A 129 2.26 -18.94 -26.79
N ASP A 130 2.98 -18.76 -25.68
CA ASP A 130 4.30 -18.11 -25.68
C ASP A 130 5.31 -18.91 -26.53
N HIS A 131 5.36 -20.23 -26.34
CA HIS A 131 6.16 -21.13 -27.18
C HIS A 131 5.76 -21.03 -28.66
N ALA A 132 4.47 -20.94 -28.99
CA ALA A 132 4.02 -20.77 -30.37
C ALA A 132 4.52 -19.44 -31.00
N TYR A 133 4.61 -18.34 -30.23
CA TYR A 133 5.25 -17.10 -30.71
C TYR A 133 6.77 -17.26 -30.88
N ASN A 134 7.45 -17.96 -29.97
CA ASN A 134 8.89 -18.19 -30.08
C ASN A 134 9.24 -19.04 -31.31
N ALA A 135 8.53 -20.17 -31.48
CA ALA A 135 8.69 -21.10 -32.59
C ALA A 135 7.95 -20.68 -33.89
N ARG A 136 7.47 -19.42 -33.96
CA ARG A 136 6.83 -18.79 -35.14
C ARG A 136 5.75 -19.67 -35.82
N TRP A 137 4.86 -20.31 -35.05
CA TRP A 137 3.92 -21.31 -35.57
C TRP A 137 2.94 -20.75 -36.64
N THR A 138 3.18 -21.04 -37.93
CA THR A 138 2.43 -20.42 -39.05
C THR A 138 1.19 -21.18 -39.53
N SER A 139 1.04 -22.47 -39.20
CA SER A 139 -0.02 -23.34 -39.74
C SER A 139 -1.43 -22.79 -39.51
N PHE A 140 -2.28 -22.84 -40.55
CA PHE A 140 -3.65 -22.33 -40.47
C PHE A 140 -4.51 -23.11 -39.45
N LEU A 141 -4.28 -24.42 -39.29
CA LEU A 141 -5.01 -25.26 -38.33
C LEU A 141 -4.85 -24.78 -36.87
N LEU A 142 -3.72 -24.15 -36.54
CA LEU A 142 -3.43 -23.63 -35.20
C LEU A 142 -4.23 -22.35 -34.87
N LEU A 143 -4.88 -21.73 -35.86
CA LEU A 143 -5.74 -20.57 -35.67
C LEU A 143 -6.94 -20.89 -34.77
N LEU A 144 -7.52 -22.09 -34.93
CA LEU A 144 -8.68 -22.57 -34.15
C LEU A 144 -8.37 -22.66 -32.65
N PHE A 145 -7.11 -22.87 -32.29
CA PHE A 145 -6.64 -22.96 -30.90
C PHE A 145 -6.07 -21.64 -30.37
N GLY A 146 -5.95 -20.60 -31.22
CA GLY A 146 -5.28 -19.34 -30.88
C GLY A 146 -3.77 -19.47 -30.73
N LEU A 147 -3.17 -20.45 -31.41
CA LEU A 147 -1.74 -20.80 -31.36
C LEU A 147 -1.00 -20.49 -32.68
N ARG A 148 -1.65 -19.79 -33.61
CA ARG A 148 -1.03 -19.34 -34.86
C ARG A 148 -0.34 -17.99 -34.66
N ALA A 149 0.97 -17.95 -34.82
CA ALA A 149 1.85 -16.82 -34.54
C ALA A 149 2.86 -16.58 -35.69
N PRO A 150 2.39 -16.06 -36.85
CA PRO A 150 3.29 -15.67 -37.95
C PRO A 150 4.10 -14.40 -37.59
N PRO A 151 5.05 -13.97 -38.44
CA PRO A 151 5.64 -12.63 -38.36
C PRO A 151 4.57 -11.53 -38.32
N CYS A 152 4.91 -10.38 -37.72
CA CYS A 152 3.98 -9.27 -37.47
C CYS A 152 2.74 -9.64 -36.60
N SER A 153 2.79 -10.68 -35.75
CA SER A 153 1.65 -11.08 -34.90
C SER A 153 1.66 -10.44 -33.50
N LEU A 154 0.46 -10.12 -32.98
CA LEU A 154 0.27 -9.45 -31.68
C LEU A 154 0.48 -10.41 -30.50
N ARG A 155 1.64 -10.32 -29.86
CA ARG A 155 2.07 -11.20 -28.75
C ARG A 155 1.43 -10.78 -27.42
N LYS A 156 1.78 -9.58 -26.93
CA LYS A 156 1.10 -8.94 -25.79
C LYS A 156 0.00 -8.01 -26.32
N GLN A 157 -1.23 -8.22 -25.84
CA GLN A 157 -2.37 -7.36 -26.19
C GLN A 157 -2.21 -5.96 -25.55
N PRO A 158 -2.84 -4.90 -26.06
CA PRO A 158 -2.64 -3.56 -25.52
C PRO A 158 -3.04 -3.43 -24.04
N LEU A 159 -2.17 -2.83 -23.22
CA LEU A 159 -2.50 -2.31 -21.90
C LEU A 159 -2.48 -0.78 -21.90
N LEU A 160 -3.32 -0.19 -21.03
CA LEU A 160 -3.49 1.26 -20.88
C LEU A 160 -2.76 1.75 -19.62
N PHE A 161 -1.70 2.54 -19.77
CA PHE A 161 -0.96 3.15 -18.67
C PHE A 161 -1.24 4.64 -18.57
N VAL A 162 -1.65 5.12 -17.40
CA VAL A 162 -1.80 6.56 -17.13
C VAL A 162 -0.41 7.22 -17.15
N ARG A 163 -0.25 8.32 -17.92
CA ARG A 163 0.99 9.11 -17.97
C ARG A 163 0.79 10.55 -17.47
N GLY A 164 -0.43 11.08 -17.54
CA GLY A 164 -0.78 12.41 -17.03
C GLY A 164 -2.29 12.66 -17.06
N GLU A 165 -2.74 13.90 -16.82
CA GLU A 165 -4.18 14.22 -16.76
C GLU A 165 -4.93 14.10 -18.09
N ARG A 166 -4.24 14.37 -19.22
CA ARG A 166 -4.81 14.34 -20.58
C ARG A 166 -4.14 13.28 -21.47
N GLN A 167 -3.41 12.34 -20.89
CA GLN A 167 -2.50 11.43 -21.60
C GLN A 167 -2.54 10.00 -21.06
N VAL A 168 -2.74 9.03 -21.95
CA VAL A 168 -2.59 7.59 -21.69
C VAL A 168 -1.61 6.98 -22.71
N ALA A 169 -0.74 6.09 -22.25
CA ALA A 169 0.10 5.27 -23.11
C ALA A 169 -0.61 3.93 -23.39
N VAL A 170 -0.75 3.57 -24.66
CA VAL A 170 -1.18 2.24 -25.11
C VAL A 170 0.08 1.45 -25.44
N VAL A 171 0.39 0.43 -24.65
CA VAL A 171 1.61 -0.39 -24.81
C VAL A 171 1.25 -1.80 -25.28
N TRP A 172 1.92 -2.33 -26.30
CA TRP A 172 1.75 -3.70 -26.79
C TRP A 172 3.07 -4.30 -27.31
N GLU A 173 3.13 -5.62 -27.48
CA GLU A 173 4.31 -6.31 -28.03
C GLU A 173 3.90 -7.16 -29.23
N THR A 174 4.75 -7.19 -30.25
CA THR A 174 4.57 -8.05 -31.43
C THR A 174 5.82 -8.86 -31.68
N ASN A 175 5.65 -10.02 -32.34
CA ASN A 175 6.76 -10.63 -33.06
C ASN A 175 7.24 -9.64 -34.15
N ALA A 176 8.52 -9.72 -34.48
CA ALA A 176 9.17 -8.87 -35.48
C ALA A 176 8.36 -8.82 -36.78
N CYS A 177 8.40 -7.65 -37.41
CA CYS A 177 7.75 -7.40 -38.67
C CYS A 177 8.79 -6.91 -39.67
N PRO A 178 9.57 -7.83 -40.28
CA PRO A 178 10.60 -7.51 -41.25
C PRO A 178 10.12 -6.55 -42.34
N ALA A 179 10.99 -5.64 -42.79
CA ALA A 179 10.68 -4.70 -43.86
C ALA A 179 10.19 -5.40 -45.15
N SER A 180 10.67 -6.63 -45.40
CA SER A 180 10.23 -7.51 -46.51
C SER A 180 8.74 -7.87 -46.48
N HIS A 181 8.06 -7.80 -45.32
CA HIS A 181 6.62 -7.99 -45.23
C HIS A 181 5.81 -6.76 -45.65
N GLY A 182 6.46 -5.60 -45.87
CA GLY A 182 5.82 -4.36 -46.31
C GLY A 182 4.67 -3.92 -45.40
N LYS A 183 4.83 -4.08 -44.08
CA LYS A 183 3.78 -3.90 -43.07
C LYS A 183 4.32 -3.13 -41.87
N GLN A 184 3.58 -2.13 -41.43
CA GLN A 184 3.90 -1.30 -40.26
C GLN A 184 2.73 -1.31 -39.28
N TRP A 185 3.03 -1.48 -37.99
CA TRP A 185 2.06 -1.28 -36.92
C TRP A 185 1.83 0.22 -36.66
N ARG A 186 0.57 0.61 -36.49
CA ARG A 186 0.18 1.94 -36.01
C ARG A 186 -0.96 1.81 -34.99
N ALA A 187 -1.12 2.81 -34.15
CA ALA A 187 -2.30 2.97 -33.32
C ALA A 187 -3.06 4.21 -33.78
N ARG A 188 -4.40 4.13 -33.78
CA ARG A 188 -5.28 5.28 -34.01
C ARG A 188 -6.41 5.31 -33.01
N TRP A 189 -6.90 6.50 -32.70
CA TRP A 189 -7.91 6.71 -31.67
C TRP A 189 -8.93 7.77 -32.07
N VAL A 190 -10.08 7.76 -31.40
CA VAL A 190 -11.18 8.71 -31.64
C VAL A 190 -12.03 8.87 -30.39
N LYS A 191 -12.65 10.04 -30.22
CA LYS A 191 -13.69 10.28 -29.21
C LYS A 191 -14.97 9.54 -29.65
N GLY A 192 -15.67 8.87 -28.74
CA GLY A 192 -16.85 8.07 -29.08
C GLY A 192 -18.16 8.85 -28.96
N THR A 193 -19.13 8.62 -29.84
CA THR A 193 -20.52 9.08 -29.66
C THR A 193 -21.37 7.95 -29.09
N GLY A 194 -22.11 8.25 -28.02
CA GLY A 194 -22.89 7.27 -27.27
C GLY A 194 -24.20 6.85 -27.96
N GLU A 195 -24.11 6.02 -29.00
CA GLU A 195 -25.23 5.19 -29.46
C GLU A 195 -24.84 3.72 -29.54
N ARG A 196 -25.63 2.85 -28.89
CA ARG A 196 -25.49 1.39 -28.93
C ARG A 196 -26.70 0.83 -29.69
N ARG A 197 -26.56 0.54 -30.99
CA ARG A 197 -27.62 -0.16 -31.74
C ARG A 197 -27.79 -1.59 -31.21
N LEU A 198 -29.04 -1.99 -31.00
CA LEU A 198 -29.39 -3.32 -30.49
C LEU A 198 -29.28 -4.35 -31.62
N GLY A 199 -28.55 -5.45 -31.41
CA GLY A 199 -28.62 -6.64 -32.29
C GLY A 199 -27.32 -7.13 -32.96
N THR A 200 -26.19 -6.42 -32.88
CA THR A 200 -24.92 -6.88 -33.49
C THR A 200 -23.86 -7.25 -32.44
N ALA A 201 -23.23 -8.41 -32.60
CA ALA A 201 -22.20 -8.96 -31.69
C ALA A 201 -20.81 -8.31 -31.85
N VAL A 202 -20.75 -6.99 -32.06
CA VAL A 202 -19.51 -6.20 -32.14
C VAL A 202 -19.71 -4.91 -31.33
N PRO A 203 -18.82 -4.55 -30.40
CA PRO A 203 -18.95 -3.32 -29.61
C PRO A 203 -18.59 -2.09 -30.47
N GLY A 204 -19.59 -1.55 -31.15
CA GLY A 204 -19.51 -0.25 -31.82
C GLY A 204 -20.26 0.81 -31.03
N LEU A 205 -19.53 1.71 -30.36
CA LEU A 205 -19.92 3.13 -30.44
C LEU A 205 -19.74 3.54 -31.91
N ALA A 206 -20.61 4.41 -32.41
CA ALA A 206 -20.27 5.16 -33.61
C ALA A 206 -19.07 6.09 -33.28
N PRO A 207 -18.03 6.17 -34.13
CA PRO A 207 -16.93 7.09 -33.89
C PRO A 207 -17.42 8.55 -34.06
N ALA A 208 -17.18 9.39 -33.04
CA ALA A 208 -17.52 10.82 -33.09
C ALA A 208 -16.45 11.59 -33.84
N GLY A 209 -16.50 11.50 -35.17
CA GLY A 209 -15.60 12.24 -36.06
C GLY A 209 -14.36 11.46 -36.48
N ARG A 210 -13.28 12.19 -36.79
CA ARG A 210 -12.12 11.67 -37.50
C ARG A 210 -11.16 10.94 -36.56
N TRP A 211 -10.82 9.70 -36.93
CA TRP A 211 -9.71 8.96 -36.32
C TRP A 211 -8.41 9.78 -36.40
N ARG A 212 -7.74 9.92 -35.26
CA ARG A 212 -6.41 10.50 -35.12
C ARG A 212 -5.39 9.38 -35.06
N ASP A 213 -4.36 9.43 -35.89
CA ASP A 213 -3.21 8.54 -35.74
C ASP A 213 -2.39 9.00 -34.53
N ALA A 214 -1.95 8.04 -33.69
CA ALA A 214 -1.05 8.31 -32.58
C ALA A 214 0.41 8.24 -33.05
N VAL A 215 1.28 9.01 -32.42
CA VAL A 215 2.73 8.79 -32.51
C VAL A 215 3.03 7.47 -31.81
N VAL A 216 3.73 6.57 -32.51
CA VAL A 216 4.10 5.25 -31.99
C VAL A 216 5.61 5.16 -31.91
N GLU A 217 6.12 5.05 -30.70
CA GLU A 217 7.52 4.75 -30.40
C GLU A 217 7.69 3.23 -30.35
N THR A 218 8.87 2.74 -30.76
CA THR A 218 9.15 1.31 -30.90
C THR A 218 10.52 0.97 -30.33
N GLU A 219 10.59 -0.12 -29.57
CA GLU A 219 11.84 -0.60 -28.99
C GLU A 219 11.97 -2.12 -29.20
N THR A 220 13.12 -2.55 -29.73
CA THR A 220 13.43 -3.96 -29.94
C THR A 220 13.95 -4.54 -28.64
N VAL A 221 13.22 -5.51 -28.08
CA VAL A 221 13.53 -6.14 -26.79
C VAL A 221 14.19 -7.51 -26.98
N VAL A 222 14.03 -8.11 -28.16
CA VAL A 222 14.80 -9.28 -28.61
C VAL A 222 15.11 -9.06 -30.08
N GLU A 223 16.39 -9.05 -30.44
CA GLU A 223 16.82 -8.98 -31.83
C GLU A 223 16.34 -10.20 -32.64
N GLU A 224 16.10 -10.01 -33.93
CA GLU A 224 15.63 -11.08 -34.79
C GLU A 224 16.78 -12.01 -35.21
N THR A 225 16.64 -13.31 -34.91
CA THR A 225 17.57 -14.35 -35.36
C THR A 225 16.81 -15.50 -36.02
N ASP A 226 17.54 -16.43 -36.65
CA ASP A 226 16.94 -17.63 -37.26
C ASP A 226 16.25 -18.53 -36.21
N GLU A 227 16.75 -18.52 -34.96
CA GLU A 227 16.20 -19.30 -33.84
C GLU A 227 15.10 -18.55 -33.07
N LEU A 228 15.20 -17.22 -32.96
CA LEU A 228 14.30 -16.39 -32.17
C LEU A 228 13.48 -15.46 -33.06
N GLY A 229 12.15 -15.58 -32.96
CA GLY A 229 11.26 -14.50 -33.37
C GLY A 229 11.61 -13.23 -32.58
N GLY A 230 12.21 -12.25 -33.27
CA GLY A 230 12.51 -10.94 -32.69
C GLY A 230 11.25 -10.32 -32.09
N ARG A 231 11.41 -9.45 -31.09
CA ARG A 231 10.31 -8.92 -30.29
C ARG A 231 10.40 -7.41 -30.21
N VAL A 232 9.33 -6.74 -30.60
CA VAL A 232 9.25 -5.28 -30.61
C VAL A 232 8.10 -4.85 -29.73
N VAL A 233 8.39 -3.98 -28.77
CA VAL A 233 7.40 -3.28 -27.96
C VAL A 233 7.08 -1.96 -28.62
N TYR A 234 5.80 -1.63 -28.65
CA TYR A 234 5.25 -0.41 -29.22
C TYR A 234 4.55 0.37 -28.13
N THR A 235 4.81 1.67 -28.05
CA THR A 235 4.13 2.61 -27.16
C THR A 235 3.47 3.69 -28.00
N ALA A 236 2.15 3.80 -27.94
CA ALA A 236 1.41 4.89 -28.56
C ALA A 236 0.90 5.85 -27.49
N LEU A 237 1.29 7.12 -27.57
CA LEU A 237 0.80 8.15 -26.65
C LEU A 237 -0.49 8.77 -27.19
N LEU A 238 -1.59 8.62 -26.45
CA LEU A 238 -2.89 9.20 -26.75
C LEU A 238 -3.07 10.45 -25.87
N GLY A 239 -2.85 11.62 -26.49
CA GLY A 239 -3.00 12.94 -25.85
C GLY A 239 -4.38 13.57 -26.06
N ASP A 240 -4.53 14.82 -25.60
CA ASP A 240 -5.75 15.63 -25.68
C ASP A 240 -7.03 14.96 -25.13
N LEU A 241 -6.88 14.08 -24.14
CA LEU A 241 -8.02 13.42 -23.53
C LEU A 241 -8.74 14.34 -22.55
N ASP A 242 -10.08 14.35 -22.62
CA ASP A 242 -10.97 15.08 -21.74
C ASP A 242 -11.60 14.10 -20.74
N GLY A 243 -11.62 14.46 -19.45
CA GLY A 243 -12.20 13.60 -18.42
C GLY A 243 -13.72 13.50 -18.54
N GLY A 244 -14.27 12.30 -18.33
CA GLY A 244 -15.71 12.01 -18.38
C GLY A 244 -16.21 11.52 -19.75
N GLU A 245 -15.29 11.31 -20.67
CA GLU A 245 -15.56 10.92 -22.06
C GLU A 245 -15.18 9.46 -22.33
N MET A 246 -15.82 8.90 -23.36
CA MET A 246 -15.45 7.59 -23.90
C MET A 246 -14.53 7.75 -25.11
N TYR A 247 -13.44 6.99 -25.11
CA TYR A 247 -12.53 6.91 -26.24
C TYR A 247 -12.53 5.50 -26.84
N GLN A 248 -12.33 5.43 -28.14
CA GLN A 248 -12.00 4.18 -28.83
C GLN A 248 -10.58 4.26 -29.37
N TYR A 249 -9.85 3.15 -29.31
CA TYR A 249 -8.57 3.00 -29.99
C TYR A 249 -8.53 1.69 -30.74
N GLU A 250 -7.75 1.65 -31.80
CA GLU A 250 -7.46 0.43 -32.53
C GLU A 250 -6.01 0.36 -32.97
N LEU A 251 -5.46 -0.86 -32.87
CA LEU A 251 -4.15 -1.18 -33.45
C LEU A 251 -4.39 -1.67 -34.86
N VAL A 252 -3.69 -1.05 -35.81
CA VAL A 252 -3.83 -1.30 -37.24
C VAL A 252 -2.50 -1.72 -37.84
N LEU A 253 -2.58 -2.58 -38.85
CA LEU A 253 -1.46 -2.93 -39.71
C LEU A 253 -1.63 -2.16 -41.02
N VAL A 254 -0.69 -1.29 -41.36
CA VAL A 254 -0.65 -0.55 -42.63
C VAL A 254 0.30 -1.27 -43.56
N ASN A 255 -0.19 -1.68 -44.73
CA ASN A 255 0.67 -2.17 -45.81
C ASN A 255 1.36 -0.97 -46.50
N THR A 256 2.69 -0.94 -46.50
CA THR A 256 3.47 0.22 -46.97
C THR A 256 3.40 0.42 -48.49
N ALA A 257 3.27 -0.66 -49.27
CA ALA A 257 3.22 -0.60 -50.73
C ALA A 257 1.84 -0.16 -51.26
N SER A 258 0.75 -0.55 -50.61
CA SER A 258 -0.64 -0.28 -51.05
C SER A 258 -1.37 0.77 -50.20
N SER A 259 -0.75 1.28 -49.13
CA SER A 259 -1.38 2.09 -48.07
C SER A 259 -2.62 1.45 -47.41
N ARG A 260 -2.92 0.18 -47.70
CA ARG A 260 -4.10 -0.51 -47.18
C ARG A 260 -3.95 -0.75 -45.68
N THR A 261 -4.91 -0.24 -44.92
CA THR A 261 -4.95 -0.38 -43.46
C THR A 261 -5.91 -1.50 -43.06
N SER A 262 -5.45 -2.42 -42.21
CA SER A 262 -6.28 -3.48 -41.61
C SER A 262 -6.29 -3.36 -40.09
N THR A 263 -7.46 -3.19 -39.49
CA THR A 263 -7.65 -3.26 -38.02
C THR A 263 -7.33 -4.67 -37.52
N VAL A 264 -6.46 -4.77 -36.51
CA VAL A 264 -6.16 -6.04 -35.83
C VAL A 264 -6.96 -6.17 -34.54
N ILE A 265 -7.05 -5.09 -33.76
CA ILE A 265 -7.81 -5.06 -32.51
C ILE A 265 -8.40 -3.67 -32.27
N ARG A 266 -9.59 -3.60 -31.67
CA ARG A 266 -10.27 -2.36 -31.31
C ARG A 266 -10.86 -2.50 -29.91
N HIS A 267 -10.64 -1.49 -29.08
CA HIS A 267 -11.19 -1.41 -27.73
C HIS A 267 -11.80 -0.03 -27.47
N SER A 268 -12.49 0.08 -26.34
CA SER A 268 -13.02 1.35 -25.84
C SER A 268 -12.73 1.44 -24.36
N PHE A 269 -12.45 2.65 -23.87
CA PHE A 269 -12.12 2.92 -22.47
C PHE A 269 -12.71 4.27 -22.04
N PRO A 270 -13.12 4.40 -20.76
CA PRO A 270 -13.46 5.69 -20.17
C PRO A 270 -12.19 6.45 -19.81
N TRP A 271 -12.14 7.75 -20.05
CA TRP A 271 -11.10 8.60 -19.48
C TRP A 271 -11.62 9.36 -18.26
N ILE A 272 -10.87 9.33 -17.15
CA ILE A 272 -11.23 10.03 -15.90
C ILE A 272 -10.24 11.15 -15.53
N GLY A 273 -9.13 11.27 -16.27
CA GLY A 273 -8.12 12.30 -16.00
C GLY A 273 -8.67 13.72 -16.21
N GLY A 274 -8.42 14.60 -15.25
CA GLY A 274 -8.90 15.99 -15.27
C GLY A 274 -10.42 16.16 -15.11
N TYR A 275 -11.17 15.10 -14.77
CA TYR A 275 -12.64 15.17 -14.74
C TYR A 275 -13.16 16.19 -13.70
N SER A 276 -14.02 17.09 -14.18
CA SER A 276 -14.74 18.07 -13.36
C SER A 276 -16.25 17.83 -13.44
N SER A 277 -16.92 17.89 -12.29
CA SER A 277 -18.37 17.85 -12.20
C SER A 277 -18.87 18.53 -10.94
N SER A 278 -20.03 19.16 -11.04
CA SER A 278 -20.79 19.71 -9.91
C SER A 278 -21.70 18.67 -9.24
N GLN A 279 -21.96 17.54 -9.89
CA GLN A 279 -22.80 16.47 -9.34
C GLN A 279 -21.97 15.50 -8.46
N PRO A 280 -22.59 14.85 -7.46
CA PRO A 280 -21.96 13.77 -6.72
C PRO A 280 -21.45 12.67 -7.66
N THR A 281 -20.20 12.26 -7.49
CA THR A 281 -19.51 11.27 -8.32
C THR A 281 -18.85 10.21 -7.44
N THR A 282 -18.70 8.99 -7.94
CA THR A 282 -18.06 7.88 -7.24
C THR A 282 -17.07 7.19 -8.15
N LEU A 283 -15.80 7.27 -7.79
CA LEU A 283 -14.75 6.47 -8.41
C LEU A 283 -14.69 5.08 -7.77
N HIS A 284 -14.35 4.11 -8.61
CA HIS A 284 -14.19 2.71 -8.24
C HIS A 284 -12.85 2.23 -8.79
N ILE A 285 -11.92 1.98 -7.88
CA ILE A 285 -10.52 1.70 -8.18
C ILE A 285 -10.22 0.31 -7.64
N ALA A 286 -9.84 -0.62 -8.52
CA ALA A 286 -9.33 -1.92 -8.12
C ALA A 286 -7.86 -1.76 -7.73
N CYS A 287 -7.45 -2.24 -6.54
CA CYS A 287 -6.09 -2.08 -6.03
C CYS A 287 -5.41 -3.44 -5.85
N LEU A 288 -4.20 -3.57 -6.40
CA LEU A 288 -3.35 -4.77 -6.38
C LEU A 288 -1.91 -4.33 -6.10
N ALA A 289 -1.11 -5.23 -5.55
CA ALA A 289 0.32 -5.06 -5.36
C ALA A 289 0.93 -6.44 -5.12
N ASP A 290 2.18 -6.64 -5.53
CA ASP A 290 2.96 -7.84 -5.20
C ASP A 290 2.29 -9.13 -5.73
N ASN A 291 2.08 -9.15 -7.05
CA ASN A 291 1.43 -10.26 -7.75
C ASN A 291 2.39 -11.32 -8.29
N GLN A 292 3.69 -11.03 -8.27
CA GLN A 292 4.75 -11.93 -8.70
C GLN A 292 4.73 -13.22 -7.87
N TYR A 293 5.46 -14.25 -8.31
CA TYR A 293 5.43 -15.62 -7.78
C TYR A 293 4.16 -16.46 -8.05
N ASN A 294 2.93 -15.93 -8.01
CA ASN A 294 1.73 -16.78 -8.01
C ASN A 294 0.53 -16.31 -8.85
N LEU A 295 0.65 -16.53 -10.17
CA LEU A 295 -0.42 -16.35 -11.16
C LEU A 295 -1.77 -17.00 -10.78
N ARG A 296 -1.82 -18.14 -10.08
CA ARG A 296 -3.10 -18.74 -9.67
C ARG A 296 -3.83 -17.89 -8.63
N ILE A 297 -3.08 -17.33 -7.68
CA ILE A 297 -3.64 -16.42 -6.67
C ILE A 297 -4.02 -15.09 -7.32
N PHE A 298 -3.14 -14.52 -8.15
CA PHE A 298 -3.43 -13.27 -8.85
C PHE A 298 -4.69 -13.35 -9.72
N ARG A 299 -4.83 -14.42 -10.51
CA ARG A 299 -6.06 -14.70 -11.27
C ARG A 299 -7.31 -14.77 -10.39
N ARG A 300 -7.22 -15.40 -9.21
CA ARG A 300 -8.33 -15.48 -8.25
C ARG A 300 -8.63 -14.12 -7.61
N ALA A 301 -7.64 -13.27 -7.38
CA ALA A 301 -7.83 -11.89 -6.96
C ALA A 301 -8.57 -11.08 -8.03
N LEU A 302 -8.12 -11.12 -9.29
CA LEU A 302 -8.77 -10.48 -10.43
C LEU A 302 -10.23 -10.94 -10.61
N LEU A 303 -10.50 -12.25 -10.53
CA LEU A 303 -11.87 -12.80 -10.56
C LEU A 303 -12.73 -12.30 -9.39
N ARG A 304 -12.17 -12.22 -8.17
CA ARG A 304 -12.88 -11.70 -6.98
C ARG A 304 -13.24 -10.22 -7.14
N LEU A 305 -12.31 -9.41 -7.67
CA LEU A 305 -12.51 -7.98 -7.93
C LEU A 305 -13.52 -7.74 -9.06
N SER A 306 -13.42 -8.50 -10.15
CA SER A 306 -14.36 -8.42 -11.29
C SER A 306 -15.78 -8.85 -10.88
N SER A 307 -15.88 -9.89 -10.06
CA SER A 307 -17.14 -10.31 -9.44
C SER A 307 -17.67 -9.26 -8.45
N LEU A 308 -16.80 -8.57 -7.69
CA LEU A 308 -17.21 -7.49 -6.81
C LEU A 308 -17.80 -6.34 -7.63
N CYS A 309 -17.11 -5.91 -8.68
CA CYS A 309 -17.54 -4.91 -9.65
C CYS A 309 -18.96 -5.20 -10.17
N SER A 310 -19.20 -6.39 -10.72
CA SER A 310 -20.52 -6.78 -11.23
C SER A 310 -21.61 -6.96 -10.15
N SER A 311 -21.25 -6.95 -8.86
CA SER A 311 -22.21 -6.91 -7.75
C SER A 311 -22.53 -5.48 -7.24
N LEU A 312 -21.86 -4.46 -7.76
CA LEU A 312 -22.18 -3.05 -7.55
C LEU A 312 -23.14 -2.58 -8.63
N SER A 313 -24.16 -1.80 -8.26
CA SER A 313 -25.09 -1.21 -9.23
C SER A 313 -24.58 0.12 -9.75
N SER A 314 -24.72 0.34 -11.06
CA SER A 314 -24.42 1.61 -11.73
C SER A 314 -25.47 2.70 -11.52
N SER A 315 -26.45 2.49 -10.62
CA SER A 315 -27.66 3.34 -10.54
C SER A 315 -27.41 4.78 -10.11
N THR A 316 -26.18 5.13 -9.71
CA THR A 316 -25.82 6.49 -9.33
C THR A 316 -24.30 6.70 -9.41
N TYR A 317 -23.88 7.92 -9.79
CA TYR A 317 -22.55 8.52 -9.55
C TYR A 317 -21.39 8.28 -10.55
N PHE A 318 -21.64 8.33 -11.86
CA PHE A 318 -20.79 9.13 -12.77
C PHE A 318 -21.65 9.58 -13.97
N HIS A 319 -21.20 10.57 -14.75
CA HIS A 319 -22.05 11.26 -15.73
C HIS A 319 -22.70 10.31 -16.77
N PRO A 320 -23.97 10.55 -17.21
CA PRO A 320 -24.64 9.74 -18.22
C PRO A 320 -23.99 9.70 -19.62
N SER A 321 -22.83 10.33 -19.86
CA SER A 321 -22.04 10.12 -21.09
C SER A 321 -21.59 8.65 -21.26
N PHE A 322 -21.57 7.86 -20.18
CA PHE A 322 -21.33 6.42 -20.22
C PHE A 322 -22.59 5.57 -20.48
N LEU A 323 -23.78 6.16 -20.61
CA LEU A 323 -25.05 5.45 -20.86
C LEU A 323 -25.93 6.19 -21.90
N PRO A 324 -26.27 5.59 -23.05
CA PRO A 324 -27.10 6.25 -24.07
C PRO A 324 -28.48 6.65 -23.51
N ARG A 325 -28.90 7.87 -23.83
CA ARG A 325 -30.19 8.46 -23.43
C ARG A 325 -30.77 9.27 -24.61
N PRO A 326 -32.12 9.41 -24.74
CA PRO A 326 -32.98 9.73 -23.60
C PRO A 326 -34.39 9.09 -23.56
N PHE A 327 -34.53 7.75 -23.51
CA PHE A 327 -35.87 7.13 -23.26
C PHE A 327 -35.91 5.92 -22.28
N ALA A 328 -34.84 5.65 -21.53
CA ALA A 328 -34.84 4.61 -20.50
C ALA A 328 -34.80 5.19 -19.07
N ARG A 329 -35.76 4.77 -18.23
CA ARG A 329 -35.64 4.85 -16.76
C ARG A 329 -34.29 4.24 -16.34
N PRO A 330 -33.61 4.76 -15.29
CA PRO A 330 -32.35 4.19 -14.81
C PRO A 330 -32.58 2.80 -14.19
N ALA A 331 -32.58 1.76 -15.03
CA ALA A 331 -32.53 0.38 -14.58
C ALA A 331 -31.18 0.15 -13.87
N LEU A 332 -31.19 -0.65 -12.80
CA LEU A 332 -30.02 -1.00 -12.00
C LEU A 332 -29.11 -1.97 -12.78
N ALA A 333 -28.45 -1.50 -13.84
CA ALA A 333 -27.38 -2.26 -14.46
C ALA A 333 -26.24 -2.49 -13.46
N PRO A 334 -25.53 -3.64 -13.53
CA PRO A 334 -24.29 -3.83 -12.79
C PRO A 334 -23.16 -3.01 -13.41
N LEU A 335 -22.18 -2.60 -12.62
CA LEU A 335 -20.96 -1.97 -13.12
C LEU A 335 -20.11 -3.01 -13.87
N GLU A 336 -19.92 -2.83 -15.18
CA GLU A 336 -19.22 -3.82 -16.03
C GLU A 336 -17.71 -3.91 -15.72
N GLN A 337 -17.05 -2.78 -15.43
CA GLN A 337 -15.60 -2.69 -15.14
C GLN A 337 -15.30 -1.56 -14.13
N PRO A 338 -14.20 -1.64 -13.34
CA PRO A 338 -13.74 -0.52 -12.52
C PRO A 338 -13.31 0.66 -13.39
N HIS A 339 -13.33 1.87 -12.82
CA HIS A 339 -12.94 3.10 -13.51
C HIS A 339 -11.41 3.24 -13.66
N LEU A 340 -10.65 2.59 -12.77
CA LEU A 340 -9.19 2.62 -12.73
C LEU A 340 -8.66 1.33 -12.11
N LEU A 341 -7.51 0.87 -12.58
CA LEU A 341 -6.68 -0.15 -11.93
C LEU A 341 -5.48 0.53 -11.27
N LEU A 342 -5.18 0.20 -10.02
CA LEU A 342 -4.01 0.69 -9.30
C LEU A 342 -3.15 -0.51 -8.92
N HIS A 343 -1.92 -0.53 -9.42
CA HIS A 343 -0.91 -1.53 -9.07
C HIS A 343 0.22 -0.84 -8.29
N ALA A 344 0.41 -1.18 -7.01
CA ALA A 344 1.39 -0.50 -6.14
C ALA A 344 2.79 -1.13 -6.18
N GLY A 345 3.23 -1.56 -7.37
CA GLY A 345 4.53 -2.22 -7.59
C GLY A 345 4.53 -3.74 -7.41
N ASP A 346 5.66 -4.32 -7.82
CA ASP A 346 5.97 -5.74 -7.91
C ASP A 346 4.95 -6.53 -8.74
N ALA A 347 4.98 -6.25 -10.04
CA ALA A 347 4.21 -6.94 -11.07
C ALA A 347 4.94 -8.16 -11.65
N VAL A 348 6.27 -8.17 -11.60
CA VAL A 348 7.16 -9.29 -11.98
C VAL A 348 8.23 -9.52 -10.91
N GLN A 349 9.00 -10.62 -10.98
CA GLN A 349 10.10 -10.91 -10.07
C GLN A 349 11.46 -10.43 -10.60
N ASN A 350 11.62 -10.40 -11.93
CA ASN A 350 12.81 -9.92 -12.62
C ASN A 350 12.38 -8.98 -13.76
N PRO A 351 12.84 -7.72 -13.80
CA PRO A 351 12.44 -6.74 -14.81
C PRO A 351 12.87 -7.14 -16.23
N HIS A 352 13.92 -7.94 -16.38
CA HIS A 352 14.43 -8.38 -17.68
C HIS A 352 13.83 -9.71 -18.17
N ASP A 353 13.03 -10.41 -17.35
CA ASP A 353 12.37 -11.65 -17.76
C ASP A 353 11.08 -11.36 -18.54
N LEU A 354 11.21 -11.41 -19.86
CA LEU A 354 10.11 -11.16 -20.81
C LEU A 354 8.94 -12.14 -20.68
N ALA A 355 9.20 -13.35 -20.18
CA ALA A 355 8.18 -14.37 -19.94
C ALA A 355 7.40 -14.07 -18.66
N GLN A 356 8.04 -13.56 -17.60
CA GLN A 356 7.32 -13.08 -16.41
C GLN A 356 6.40 -11.91 -16.73
N TRP A 357 6.87 -10.92 -17.51
CA TRP A 357 5.97 -9.85 -17.97
C TRP A 357 4.75 -10.41 -18.71
N GLN A 358 4.93 -11.44 -19.53
CA GLN A 358 3.84 -12.13 -20.24
C GLN A 358 2.88 -12.83 -19.27
N THR A 359 3.38 -13.64 -18.32
CA THR A 359 2.56 -14.52 -17.48
C THR A 359 1.98 -13.86 -16.24
N ASP A 360 2.73 -12.96 -15.61
CA ASP A 360 2.43 -12.51 -14.25
C ASP A 360 1.62 -11.21 -14.27
N LEU A 361 1.87 -10.32 -15.25
CA LEU A 361 1.09 -9.10 -15.45
C LEU A 361 0.19 -9.12 -16.71
N TRP A 362 0.75 -9.37 -17.90
CA TRP A 362 0.09 -8.99 -19.16
C TRP A 362 -1.08 -9.88 -19.58
N ASP A 363 -0.87 -11.19 -19.69
CA ASP A 363 -1.94 -12.13 -20.06
C ASP A 363 -3.02 -12.28 -18.98
N PRO A 364 -2.75 -12.14 -17.66
CA PRO A 364 -3.81 -12.05 -16.65
C PRO A 364 -4.79 -10.90 -16.87
N LEU A 365 -4.27 -9.71 -17.21
CA LEU A 365 -5.07 -8.50 -17.41
C LEU A 365 -5.70 -8.41 -18.80
N THR A 366 -5.15 -9.07 -19.82
CA THR A 366 -5.67 -9.01 -21.21
C THR A 366 -6.39 -10.28 -21.65
N ARG A 367 -6.00 -11.44 -21.12
CA ARG A 367 -6.43 -12.78 -21.56
C ARG A 367 -6.89 -13.68 -20.40
N GLY A 368 -7.28 -13.08 -19.26
CA GLY A 368 -7.74 -13.74 -18.03
C GLY A 368 -8.92 -14.71 -18.15
N GLY A 369 -9.62 -14.68 -19.30
CA GLY A 369 -10.81 -15.47 -19.59
C GLY A 369 -12.10 -14.72 -19.27
N ALA A 370 -13.24 -15.38 -19.52
CA ALA A 370 -14.54 -14.78 -19.28
C ALA A 370 -14.72 -14.39 -17.80
N GLY A 371 -15.18 -13.16 -17.55
CA GLY A 371 -15.44 -12.63 -16.20
C GLY A 371 -14.24 -12.02 -15.48
N VAL A 372 -13.08 -11.87 -16.14
CA VAL A 372 -11.96 -11.05 -15.66
C VAL A 372 -12.04 -9.66 -16.30
N MET A 373 -11.79 -8.60 -15.53
CA MET A 373 -11.67 -7.23 -16.01
C MET A 373 -10.54 -7.11 -17.06
N SER A 374 -10.76 -6.33 -18.12
CA SER A 374 -9.77 -6.20 -19.20
C SER A 374 -8.96 -4.91 -19.05
N GLY A 375 -7.64 -5.04 -18.84
CA GLY A 375 -6.68 -3.93 -18.88
C GLY A 375 -6.52 -3.28 -20.25
N GLN A 376 -7.20 -3.83 -21.28
CA GLN A 376 -7.34 -3.22 -22.61
C GLN A 376 -8.41 -2.11 -22.62
N SER A 377 -9.23 -2.03 -21.57
CA SER A 377 -10.37 -1.10 -21.42
C SER A 377 -10.38 -0.34 -20.08
N VAL A 378 -9.59 -0.77 -19.10
CA VAL A 378 -9.40 -0.09 -17.81
C VAL A 378 -8.01 0.54 -17.77
N PRO A 379 -7.88 1.89 -17.69
CA PRO A 379 -6.59 2.54 -17.47
C PRO A 379 -5.95 2.13 -16.14
N MET A 380 -4.63 1.91 -16.15
CA MET A 380 -3.84 1.49 -15.00
C MET A 380 -2.86 2.57 -14.56
N VAL A 381 -2.82 2.81 -13.25
CA VAL A 381 -1.72 3.48 -12.56
C VAL A 381 -0.81 2.39 -11.99
N LEU A 382 0.44 2.35 -12.44
CA LEU A 382 1.48 1.45 -11.93
C LEU A 382 2.51 2.29 -11.16
N ALA A 383 2.68 2.01 -9.87
CA ALA A 383 3.91 2.33 -9.16
C ALA A 383 4.94 1.21 -9.43
N ARG A 384 6.22 1.52 -9.35
CA ARG A 384 7.30 0.56 -9.57
C ARG A 384 7.76 -0.03 -8.24
N GLY A 385 7.78 -1.36 -8.13
CA GLY A 385 8.39 -2.04 -6.99
C GLY A 385 9.85 -2.41 -7.21
N ASN A 386 10.50 -2.96 -6.18
CA ASN A 386 11.93 -3.33 -6.25
C ASN A 386 12.19 -4.46 -7.25
N HIS A 387 11.22 -5.34 -7.53
CA HIS A 387 11.33 -6.38 -8.54
C HIS A 387 10.91 -5.90 -9.95
N ASP A 388 10.22 -4.76 -10.06
CA ASP A 388 9.97 -4.09 -11.34
C ASP A 388 11.11 -3.14 -11.77
N TRP A 389 12.03 -2.82 -10.86
CA TRP A 389 13.02 -1.77 -11.04
C TRP A 389 14.25 -2.23 -11.82
N ASP A 390 14.69 -1.39 -12.76
CA ASP A 390 15.77 -1.68 -13.71
C ASP A 390 16.89 -0.62 -13.60
N PRO A 391 18.16 -1.01 -13.34
CA PRO A 391 19.28 -0.10 -13.17
C PRO A 391 19.70 0.67 -14.42
N THR A 392 19.29 0.21 -15.61
CA THR A 392 19.50 0.94 -16.86
C THR A 392 18.40 1.98 -17.11
N GLY A 393 17.25 1.83 -16.44
CA GLY A 393 16.04 2.60 -16.70
C GLY A 393 15.39 2.31 -18.06
N GLN A 394 15.81 1.27 -18.79
CA GLN A 394 15.37 0.97 -20.15
C GLN A 394 14.08 0.13 -20.22
N ASN A 395 13.60 -0.42 -19.10
CA ASN A 395 12.46 -1.33 -19.08
C ASN A 395 11.11 -0.71 -19.56
N VAL A 396 10.81 -0.99 -20.83
CA VAL A 396 9.59 -0.60 -21.57
C VAL A 396 8.26 -1.06 -20.98
N TYR A 397 8.23 -2.15 -20.21
CA TYR A 397 6.98 -2.72 -19.69
C TYR A 397 6.46 -1.98 -18.45
N SER A 398 7.34 -1.21 -17.78
CA SER A 398 7.01 -0.41 -16.59
C SER A 398 6.22 0.89 -16.89
N GLY A 399 5.69 1.03 -18.11
CA GLY A 399 4.79 2.13 -18.49
C GLY A 399 5.00 2.73 -19.89
N GLY A 400 5.83 2.13 -20.74
CA GLY A 400 6.18 2.60 -22.09
C GLY A 400 7.68 2.83 -22.27
N VAL A 401 8.08 3.22 -23.49
CA VAL A 401 9.48 3.42 -23.91
C VAL A 401 10.26 4.33 -22.94
N SER A 402 11.50 3.90 -22.65
CA SER A 402 12.43 4.64 -21.78
C SER A 402 12.78 5.99 -22.38
N GLY A 403 12.65 7.05 -21.58
CA GLY A 403 12.92 8.43 -22.02
C GLY A 403 11.74 9.14 -22.70
N SER A 404 10.57 8.50 -22.86
CA SER A 404 9.33 9.25 -23.12
C SER A 404 9.00 10.11 -21.89
N SER A 405 9.20 11.43 -21.99
CA SER A 405 9.12 12.32 -20.83
C SER A 405 7.74 12.26 -20.18
N LEU A 406 7.70 11.70 -18.97
CA LEU A 406 6.53 11.75 -18.07
C LEU A 406 6.24 13.18 -17.59
N ARG A 407 7.21 14.09 -17.73
CA ARG A 407 7.25 15.37 -17.02
C ARG A 407 7.96 16.45 -17.87
N PRO A 408 7.52 16.76 -19.11
CA PRO A 408 8.19 17.76 -19.95
C PRO A 408 8.27 19.13 -19.24
N ASP A 409 7.18 19.55 -18.56
CA ASP A 409 7.10 20.74 -17.71
C ASP A 409 8.12 20.77 -16.54
N TRP A 410 8.64 19.62 -16.12
CA TRP A 410 9.64 19.49 -15.06
C TRP A 410 11.05 19.54 -15.61
N GLU A 411 11.32 18.84 -16.71
CA GLU A 411 12.60 18.89 -17.41
C GLU A 411 12.88 20.29 -17.96
N GLU A 412 11.86 20.99 -18.45
CA GLU A 412 11.96 22.39 -18.84
C GLU A 412 12.23 23.30 -17.64
N HIS A 413 11.58 23.07 -16.51
CA HIS A 413 11.83 23.83 -15.30
C HIS A 413 13.25 23.61 -14.76
N LEU A 414 13.75 22.37 -14.72
CA LEU A 414 15.14 22.06 -14.34
C LEU A 414 16.14 22.83 -15.23
N ARG A 415 15.95 22.79 -16.56
CA ARG A 415 16.76 23.54 -17.54
C ARG A 415 16.67 25.05 -17.36
N ARG A 416 15.52 25.58 -16.93
CA ARG A 416 15.31 27.03 -16.75
C ARG A 416 15.95 27.58 -15.48
N GLU A 417 15.89 26.82 -14.38
CA GLU A 417 16.45 27.23 -13.08
C GLU A 417 17.94 26.90 -12.92
N GLY A 418 18.59 26.27 -13.91
CA GLY A 418 19.98 25.81 -13.81
C GLY A 418 20.19 24.70 -12.77
N LEU A 419 19.17 23.88 -12.53
CA LEU A 419 19.17 22.80 -11.53
C LEU A 419 19.59 21.44 -12.13
N ASP A 420 20.14 21.46 -13.35
CA ASP A 420 20.69 20.33 -14.09
C ASP A 420 22.15 19.99 -13.72
N GLU A 421 22.89 20.91 -13.08
CA GLU A 421 24.19 20.60 -12.50
C GLU A 421 24.07 19.49 -11.41
N GLY A 422 24.56 18.29 -11.74
CA GLY A 422 24.55 17.12 -10.86
C GLY A 422 23.36 16.15 -11.05
N ILE A 423 22.45 16.40 -12.00
CA ILE A 423 21.43 15.43 -12.42
C ILE A 423 21.64 15.15 -13.91
N SER A 424 22.25 14.00 -14.26
CA SER A 424 22.33 13.62 -15.66
C SER A 424 20.93 13.36 -16.22
N LEU A 425 20.68 13.72 -17.48
CA LEU A 425 19.48 13.27 -18.19
C LEU A 425 19.40 11.73 -18.31
N ALA A 426 20.47 11.00 -18.00
CA ALA A 426 20.43 9.55 -17.83
C ALA A 426 19.81 9.14 -16.48
N ASP A 427 20.15 9.82 -15.39
CA ASP A 427 19.60 9.53 -14.04
C ASP A 427 18.11 9.89 -13.96
N SER A 428 17.68 10.95 -14.65
CA SER A 428 16.26 11.34 -14.70
C SER A 428 15.34 10.31 -15.37
N ARG A 429 15.91 9.40 -16.19
CA ARG A 429 15.19 8.28 -16.85
C ARG A 429 14.94 7.10 -15.91
N ARG A 430 15.77 6.91 -14.88
CA ARG A 430 15.63 5.79 -13.95
C ARG A 430 14.46 5.97 -12.99
N GLY A 431 14.18 7.18 -12.52
CA GLY A 431 13.08 7.43 -11.56
C GLY A 431 11.70 7.66 -12.19
N ILE A 432 10.79 6.68 -12.05
CA ILE A 432 9.39 6.81 -12.49
C ILE A 432 8.52 7.32 -11.34
N TYR A 433 8.25 8.62 -11.38
CA TYR A 433 7.31 9.31 -10.49
C TYR A 433 6.50 10.33 -11.28
N HIS A 434 5.20 10.41 -11.03
CA HIS A 434 4.27 11.26 -11.79
C HIS A 434 3.03 11.60 -10.97
N SER A 435 2.18 12.49 -11.49
CA SER A 435 0.94 12.91 -10.84
C SER A 435 -0.27 12.83 -11.76
N PHE A 436 -1.43 12.58 -11.17
CA PHE A 436 -2.67 12.34 -11.89
C PHE A 436 -3.89 12.79 -11.08
N SER A 437 -4.85 13.44 -11.74
CA SER A 437 -6.13 13.82 -11.13
C SER A 437 -7.28 13.01 -11.73
N PRO A 438 -7.72 11.89 -11.12
CA PRO A 438 -8.92 11.17 -11.58
C PRO A 438 -10.23 11.91 -11.28
N HIS A 439 -10.17 13.01 -10.54
CA HIS A 439 -11.29 13.93 -10.26
C HIS A 439 -10.72 15.28 -9.81
N GLN A 440 -11.36 16.40 -10.12
CA GLN A 440 -10.94 17.75 -9.68
C GLN A 440 -10.79 17.92 -8.15
N ARG A 441 -11.29 16.96 -7.35
CA ARG A 441 -11.18 16.94 -5.87
C ARG A 441 -10.19 15.88 -5.37
N MET A 442 -9.46 15.19 -6.25
CA MET A 442 -8.54 14.11 -5.92
C MET A 442 -7.24 14.23 -6.74
N ARG A 443 -6.12 14.37 -6.04
CA ARG A 443 -4.78 14.32 -6.64
C ARG A 443 -4.09 13.05 -6.16
N MET A 444 -3.61 12.25 -7.11
CA MET A 444 -2.73 11.11 -6.88
C MET A 444 -1.30 11.50 -7.24
N LEU A 445 -0.34 11.14 -6.40
CA LEU A 445 1.09 11.13 -6.70
C LEU A 445 1.57 9.69 -6.70
N VAL A 446 2.37 9.32 -7.69
CA VAL A 446 3.08 8.04 -7.76
C VAL A 446 4.55 8.34 -7.56
N LEU A 447 5.17 7.73 -6.56
CA LEU A 447 6.57 7.93 -6.18
C LEU A 447 7.35 6.62 -6.34
N ASP A 448 8.63 6.74 -6.69
CA ASP A 448 9.57 5.63 -6.76
C ASP A 448 10.30 5.48 -5.41
N SER A 449 10.21 4.30 -4.79
CA SER A 449 10.90 3.99 -3.52
C SER A 449 12.34 3.52 -3.71
N ASN A 450 12.74 3.20 -4.94
CA ASN A 450 13.91 2.36 -5.24
C ASN A 450 15.10 3.18 -5.77
N LEU A 451 15.10 4.51 -5.58
CA LEU A 451 16.12 5.42 -6.12
C LEU A 451 17.46 5.24 -5.36
N PRO A 452 18.52 4.74 -6.01
CA PRO A 452 19.73 4.28 -5.30
C PRO A 452 20.66 5.42 -4.86
N THR A 453 20.71 6.55 -5.57
CA THR A 453 21.61 7.66 -5.25
C THR A 453 20.92 8.83 -4.52
N GLU A 454 21.66 9.55 -3.69
CA GLU A 454 21.15 10.77 -3.04
C GLU A 454 20.71 11.84 -4.05
N ALA A 455 21.38 11.92 -5.21
CA ALA A 455 21.04 12.85 -6.29
C ALA A 455 19.66 12.54 -6.90
N GLU A 456 19.36 11.27 -7.18
CA GLU A 456 18.04 10.85 -7.68
C GLU A 456 16.95 11.04 -6.63
N GLN A 457 17.24 10.71 -5.36
CA GLN A 457 16.33 10.95 -4.24
C GLN A 457 16.01 12.44 -4.09
N ALA A 458 17.02 13.32 -4.16
CA ALA A 458 16.86 14.76 -4.13
C ALA A 458 16.11 15.31 -5.36
N ALA A 459 16.30 14.71 -6.54
CA ALA A 459 15.55 15.08 -7.75
C ALA A 459 14.05 14.79 -7.60
N GLN A 460 13.68 13.62 -7.06
CA GLN A 460 12.29 13.29 -6.73
C GLN A 460 11.73 14.21 -5.65
N GLU A 461 12.51 14.56 -4.63
CA GLU A 461 12.10 15.49 -3.56
C GLU A 461 11.81 16.89 -4.11
N ARG A 462 12.70 17.49 -4.90
CA ARG A 462 12.47 18.81 -5.52
C ARG A 462 11.25 18.80 -6.45
N TRP A 463 11.06 17.73 -7.23
CA TRP A 463 9.84 17.56 -8.02
C TRP A 463 8.60 17.53 -7.13
N LEU A 464 8.65 16.76 -6.04
CA LEU A 464 7.55 16.60 -5.10
C LEU A 464 7.22 17.89 -4.36
N GLU A 465 8.22 18.68 -3.95
CA GLU A 465 8.03 20.02 -3.36
C GLU A 465 7.29 20.94 -4.33
N ARG A 466 7.73 21.04 -5.59
CA ARG A 466 7.03 21.80 -6.64
C ARG A 466 5.62 21.27 -6.89
N GLU A 467 5.44 19.96 -6.89
CA GLU A 467 4.17 19.31 -7.21
C GLU A 467 3.11 19.54 -6.12
N VAL A 468 3.48 19.58 -4.84
CA VAL A 468 2.57 19.92 -3.74
C VAL A 468 2.21 21.42 -3.68
N GLU A 469 2.97 22.28 -4.38
CA GLU A 469 2.62 23.69 -4.54
C GLU A 469 1.56 23.94 -5.62
N ARG A 470 1.37 23.00 -6.56
CA ARG A 470 0.42 23.13 -7.66
C ARG A 470 -1.01 23.32 -7.15
N ARG A 471 -1.81 24.05 -7.93
CA ARG A 471 -3.23 24.32 -7.65
C ARG A 471 -4.01 23.01 -7.51
N GLU A 472 -3.66 22.01 -8.31
CA GLU A 472 -4.24 20.68 -8.40
C GLU A 472 -4.10 19.92 -7.07
N TRP A 473 -2.93 19.95 -6.44
CA TRP A 473 -2.72 19.40 -5.09
C TRP A 473 -3.44 20.22 -4.02
N ARG A 474 -3.22 21.55 -4.01
CA ARG A 474 -3.78 22.46 -3.00
C ARG A 474 -5.32 22.46 -2.99
N ALA A 475 -5.97 22.36 -4.15
CA ALA A 475 -7.43 22.33 -4.28
C ALA A 475 -8.05 20.92 -4.08
N ALA A 476 -7.29 19.84 -4.23
CA ALA A 476 -7.78 18.50 -3.98
C ALA A 476 -8.24 18.33 -2.52
N SER A 477 -9.45 17.79 -2.33
CA SER A 477 -9.99 17.43 -1.02
C SER A 477 -9.47 16.07 -0.54
N LEU A 478 -9.08 15.19 -1.46
CA LEU A 478 -8.45 13.91 -1.18
C LEU A 478 -7.08 13.88 -1.85
N ARG A 479 -6.03 13.75 -1.06
CA ARG A 479 -4.64 13.72 -1.53
C ARG A 479 -4.08 12.34 -1.28
N VAL A 480 -3.75 11.62 -2.34
CA VAL A 480 -3.29 10.22 -2.29
C VAL A 480 -1.86 10.14 -2.78
N VAL A 481 -1.04 9.37 -2.06
CA VAL A 481 0.32 9.00 -2.47
C VAL A 481 0.35 7.49 -2.67
N VAL A 482 0.94 7.04 -3.76
CA VAL A 482 1.23 5.64 -4.05
C VAL A 482 2.74 5.50 -4.10
N VAL A 483 3.29 4.65 -3.24
CA VAL A 483 4.73 4.37 -3.16
C VAL A 483 4.87 2.90 -2.75
N HIS A 484 5.67 2.13 -3.49
CA HIS A 484 5.68 0.68 -3.34
C HIS A 484 6.13 0.24 -1.94
N THR A 485 7.36 0.56 -1.54
CA THR A 485 7.89 0.22 -0.22
C THR A 485 7.11 0.93 0.88
N ALA A 486 6.44 0.17 1.75
CA ALA A 486 5.72 0.72 2.88
C ALA A 486 6.68 1.41 3.88
N PRO A 487 6.35 2.63 4.39
CA PRO A 487 7.25 3.37 5.29
C PRO A 487 7.40 2.75 6.68
N TRP A 488 6.41 1.97 7.14
CA TRP A 488 6.42 1.29 8.43
C TRP A 488 5.96 -0.16 8.22
N ILE A 489 6.92 -1.04 7.96
CA ILE A 489 6.72 -2.48 7.81
C ILE A 489 6.58 -3.10 9.21
N GLU A 490 5.62 -4.00 9.40
CA GLU A 490 5.44 -4.78 10.63
C GLU A 490 5.67 -6.28 10.45
N TRP A 491 5.51 -6.78 9.22
CA TRP A 491 5.55 -8.20 8.86
C TRP A 491 6.54 -8.38 7.73
N TRP A 492 7.47 -9.32 7.91
CA TRP A 492 8.56 -9.60 6.98
C TRP A 492 9.20 -10.95 7.34
N ASP A 493 10.06 -11.49 6.49
CA ASP A 493 10.95 -12.58 6.90
C ASP A 493 11.90 -12.12 8.02
N ARG A 494 11.97 -12.89 9.11
CA ARG A 494 12.73 -12.50 10.30
C ARG A 494 14.24 -12.50 10.07
N GLU A 495 14.77 -13.45 9.30
CA GLU A 495 16.21 -13.57 9.06
C GLU A 495 16.69 -12.45 8.11
N ALA A 496 15.94 -12.19 7.04
CA ALA A 496 16.20 -11.09 6.12
C ALA A 496 16.10 -9.71 6.82
N TRP A 497 15.13 -9.53 7.73
CA TRP A 497 14.97 -8.30 8.50
C TRP A 497 16.14 -8.03 9.46
N THR A 498 16.56 -9.03 10.26
CA THR A 498 17.57 -8.83 11.31
C THR A 498 19.01 -8.97 10.80
N ASN A 499 19.26 -9.89 9.87
CA ASN A 499 20.61 -10.25 9.42
C ASN A 499 20.87 -9.79 7.97
N GLY A 500 19.84 -9.75 7.11
CA GLY A 500 19.94 -9.29 5.72
C GLY A 500 19.98 -7.76 5.55
N GLY A 501 19.68 -6.99 6.61
CA GLY A 501 19.68 -5.52 6.57
C GLY A 501 18.43 -4.89 5.95
N GLU A 502 17.41 -5.69 5.63
CA GLU A 502 16.19 -5.24 4.95
C GLU A 502 15.31 -4.32 5.83
N SER A 503 15.58 -4.29 7.14
CA SER A 503 15.00 -3.33 8.09
C SER A 503 15.20 -1.85 7.70
N GLU A 504 16.23 -1.52 6.93
CA GLU A 504 16.49 -0.17 6.42
C GLU A 504 15.95 0.08 5.00
N TRP A 505 15.32 -0.90 4.31
CA TRP A 505 14.74 -0.69 2.97
C TRP A 505 13.65 0.40 2.96
N SER A 506 12.83 0.47 4.01
CA SER A 506 11.82 1.52 4.18
C SER A 506 12.40 2.90 4.55
N SER A 507 13.71 3.03 4.80
CA SER A 507 14.31 4.22 5.41
C SER A 507 14.17 5.49 4.55
N TYR A 508 14.36 5.42 3.24
CA TYR A 508 14.19 6.57 2.33
C TYR A 508 12.75 7.10 2.39
N VAL A 509 11.78 6.21 2.19
CA VAL A 509 10.35 6.54 2.22
C VAL A 509 9.97 7.10 3.60
N ARG A 510 10.36 6.41 4.68
CA ARG A 510 10.03 6.76 6.08
C ARG A 510 10.63 8.10 6.52
N ARG A 511 11.93 8.31 6.28
CA ARG A 511 12.69 9.47 6.81
C ARG A 511 12.56 10.72 5.95
N ARG A 512 12.45 10.57 4.61
CA ARG A 512 12.50 11.70 3.67
C ARG A 512 11.14 11.98 3.01
N LEU A 513 10.51 10.98 2.38
CA LEU A 513 9.26 11.20 1.63
C LEU A 513 8.03 11.43 2.53
N ILE A 514 7.79 10.59 3.54
CA ILE A 514 6.57 10.70 4.37
C ILE A 514 6.46 12.03 5.11
N PRO A 515 7.52 12.58 5.77
CA PRO A 515 7.42 13.87 6.43
C PRO A 515 7.06 15.02 5.47
N LEU A 516 7.51 14.95 4.21
CA LEU A 516 7.18 15.94 3.17
C LEU A 516 5.69 15.83 2.79
N VAL A 517 5.22 14.65 2.37
CA VAL A 517 3.82 14.49 1.92
C VAL A 517 2.81 14.66 3.05
N ALA A 518 3.14 14.24 4.27
CA ALA A 518 2.27 14.43 5.43
C ALA A 518 2.10 15.93 5.75
N ARG A 519 3.19 16.71 5.76
CA ARG A 519 3.13 18.17 5.96
C ARG A 519 2.40 18.90 4.84
N SER A 520 2.42 18.39 3.61
CA SER A 520 1.62 18.92 2.50
C SER A 520 0.14 18.50 2.53
N GLY A 521 -0.28 17.77 3.56
CA GLY A 521 -1.66 17.37 3.81
C GLY A 521 -2.11 16.13 3.03
N ALA A 522 -1.20 15.21 2.68
CA ALA A 522 -1.57 13.91 2.13
C ALA A 522 -2.48 13.15 3.10
N SER A 523 -3.64 12.71 2.61
CA SER A 523 -4.68 12.08 3.42
C SER A 523 -4.56 10.55 3.46
N LEU A 524 -3.98 9.97 2.41
CA LEU A 524 -3.89 8.52 2.20
C LEU A 524 -2.56 8.16 1.52
N VAL A 525 -1.83 7.20 2.09
CA VAL A 525 -0.64 6.56 1.50
C VAL A 525 -0.97 5.10 1.23
N LEU A 526 -0.68 4.65 0.01
CA LEU A 526 -0.94 3.31 -0.51
C LEU A 526 0.38 2.62 -0.89
N SER A 527 0.62 1.44 -0.33
CA SER A 527 1.87 0.68 -0.51
C SER A 527 1.65 -0.82 -0.68
N GLY A 528 2.64 -1.48 -1.27
CA GLY A 528 2.76 -2.93 -1.40
C GLY A 528 3.95 -3.43 -0.57
N HIS A 529 4.82 -4.23 -1.18
CA HIS A 529 6.13 -4.66 -0.70
C HIS A 529 6.08 -5.68 0.43
N SER A 530 5.46 -5.34 1.57
CA SER A 530 5.14 -6.33 2.59
C SER A 530 3.91 -7.12 2.14
N HIS A 531 4.04 -8.44 2.10
CA HIS A 531 3.00 -9.38 1.70
C HIS A 531 1.94 -9.60 2.79
N ALA A 532 1.62 -8.54 3.54
CA ALA A 532 0.63 -8.48 4.60
C ALA A 532 -0.30 -7.27 4.39
N TYR A 533 -1.48 -7.31 5.02
CA TYR A 533 -2.40 -6.17 5.03
C TYR A 533 -2.23 -5.38 6.33
N THR A 534 -1.68 -4.17 6.25
CA THR A 534 -1.62 -3.23 7.38
C THR A 534 -2.44 -1.97 7.11
N ARG A 535 -3.01 -1.39 8.17
CA ARG A 535 -3.70 -0.10 8.10
C ARG A 535 -3.60 0.66 9.41
N GLY A 536 -2.99 1.84 9.38
CA GLY A 536 -2.92 2.78 10.49
C GLY A 536 -3.40 4.18 10.12
N PHE A 537 -3.59 5.01 11.14
CA PHE A 537 -3.62 6.47 10.98
C PHE A 537 -2.53 7.04 11.87
N LEU A 538 -1.72 7.95 11.33
CA LEU A 538 -0.67 8.63 12.07
C LEU A 538 -0.98 10.13 12.11
N PRO A 539 -1.24 10.71 13.30
CA PRO A 539 -1.37 12.15 13.47
C PRO A 539 -0.13 12.88 12.95
N LEU A 540 -0.34 14.01 12.28
CA LEU A 540 0.73 14.82 11.68
C LEU A 540 1.78 15.24 12.73
N THR A 541 1.33 15.52 13.96
CA THR A 541 2.21 15.87 15.09
C THR A 541 3.16 14.75 15.49
N LEU A 542 2.82 13.48 15.22
CA LEU A 542 3.64 12.32 15.58
C LEU A 542 4.55 11.85 14.44
N VAL A 543 4.30 12.27 13.19
CA VAL A 543 5.11 11.90 12.02
C VAL A 543 6.61 12.11 12.24
N PRO A 544 7.11 13.23 12.82
CA PRO A 544 8.56 13.41 13.05
C PRO A 544 9.16 12.36 13.99
N SER A 545 8.47 12.02 15.09
CA SER A 545 8.94 11.02 16.06
C SER A 545 8.97 9.60 15.48
N PHE A 546 8.03 9.27 14.60
CA PHE A 546 7.93 7.96 13.94
C PHE A 546 8.83 7.85 12.70
N ALA A 547 9.08 8.96 12.00
CA ALA A 547 9.96 9.01 10.84
C ALA A 547 11.43 8.94 11.23
N SER A 548 11.83 9.67 12.28
CA SER A 548 13.22 9.73 12.76
C SER A 548 13.70 8.47 13.48
N ALA A 549 12.78 7.60 13.92
CA ALA A 549 13.12 6.34 14.58
C ALA A 549 13.79 5.33 13.61
N SER A 550 14.82 4.63 14.08
CA SER A 550 15.48 3.54 13.35
C SER A 550 14.61 2.28 13.31
N ASN A 551 13.95 1.95 14.41
CA ASN A 551 13.01 0.83 14.56
C ASN A 551 11.87 1.20 15.53
N SER A 552 10.90 0.32 15.73
CA SER A 552 9.73 0.61 16.56
C SER A 552 10.02 0.73 18.06
N SER A 553 11.15 0.19 18.53
CA SER A 553 11.60 0.36 19.92
C SER A 553 12.29 1.70 20.18
N ALA A 554 12.83 2.34 19.14
CA ALA A 554 13.42 3.67 19.20
C ALA A 554 12.37 4.81 19.21
N VAL A 555 11.10 4.52 18.95
CA VAL A 555 10.00 5.50 19.05
C VAL A 555 9.84 5.94 20.51
N PRO A 556 9.82 7.26 20.82
CA PRO A 556 9.65 7.74 22.18
C PRO A 556 8.38 7.18 22.84
N ALA A 557 8.50 6.66 24.07
CA ALA A 557 7.39 5.97 24.75
C ALA A 557 6.11 6.81 24.83
N LEU A 558 6.23 8.13 25.01
CA LEU A 558 5.08 9.05 25.01
C LEU A 558 4.48 9.28 23.61
N ALA A 559 5.29 9.25 22.55
CA ALA A 559 4.79 9.30 21.17
C ALA A 559 4.05 8.00 20.81
N ARG A 560 4.56 6.84 21.24
CA ARG A 560 3.89 5.53 21.09
C ARG A 560 2.60 5.46 21.91
N ALA A 561 2.60 5.94 23.15
CA ALA A 561 1.41 6.02 23.98
C ALA A 561 0.36 6.97 23.38
N ALA A 562 0.75 8.16 22.90
CA ALA A 562 -0.14 9.08 22.21
C ALA A 562 -0.67 8.50 20.89
N ALA A 563 0.14 7.73 20.15
CA ALA A 563 -0.29 7.04 18.94
C ALA A 563 -1.27 5.89 19.23
N LEU A 564 -1.15 5.22 20.38
CA LEU A 564 -2.08 4.19 20.87
C LEU A 564 -3.38 4.81 21.40
N GLU A 565 -3.31 5.88 22.20
CA GLU A 565 -4.48 6.62 22.70
C GLU A 565 -5.28 7.23 21.54
N ARG A 566 -4.59 7.77 20.53
CA ARG A 566 -5.16 8.23 19.27
C ARG A 566 -5.25 7.11 18.22
N SER A 567 -5.02 5.83 18.55
CA SER A 567 -5.17 4.76 17.56
C SER A 567 -6.66 4.60 17.28
N TRP A 568 -7.07 4.84 16.04
CA TRP A 568 -8.47 5.02 15.69
C TRP A 568 -9.18 3.66 15.63
N GLU A 569 -9.56 3.13 16.78
CA GLU A 569 -10.40 1.96 16.87
C GLU A 569 -11.84 2.27 16.41
N ARG A 570 -12.32 1.34 15.59
CA ARG A 570 -13.61 1.32 14.94
C ARG A 570 -14.74 1.18 15.96
N SER A 571 -15.38 2.29 16.35
CA SER A 571 -16.65 2.21 17.10
C SER A 571 -17.88 2.42 16.23
N THR A 572 -18.89 1.58 16.43
CA THR A 572 -20.27 1.81 15.99
C THR A 572 -20.99 2.93 16.76
N SER A 573 -20.36 3.51 17.80
CA SER A 573 -20.88 4.60 18.64
C SER A 573 -20.35 6.00 18.27
N VAL A 574 -20.08 6.26 16.98
CA VAL A 574 -19.88 7.65 16.46
C VAL A 574 -21.14 8.53 16.69
N ARG A 575 -22.27 7.95 17.13
CA ARG A 575 -23.44 8.67 17.62
C ARG A 575 -23.39 9.15 19.08
N GLU A 576 -22.40 8.75 19.89
CA GLU A 576 -22.44 9.00 21.35
C GLU A 576 -21.23 9.74 21.93
N ARG A 577 -20.04 9.69 21.30
CA ARG A 577 -18.82 10.36 21.82
C ARG A 577 -18.27 11.49 20.96
N GLY A 578 -18.98 11.85 19.89
CA GLY A 578 -18.50 12.79 18.88
C GLY A 578 -17.40 12.19 17.99
N VAL A 579 -17.08 12.91 16.92
CA VAL A 579 -15.91 12.61 16.08
C VAL A 579 -14.77 13.43 16.66
N VAL A 580 -13.73 12.77 17.18
CA VAL A 580 -12.44 13.44 17.34
C VAL A 580 -11.94 13.76 15.93
N GLU A 581 -11.43 14.96 15.71
CA GLU A 581 -10.85 15.36 14.43
C GLU A 581 -9.38 15.73 14.65
N ASP A 582 -8.47 15.08 13.94
CA ASP A 582 -7.03 15.34 13.99
C ASP A 582 -6.48 15.39 12.55
N GLU A 583 -5.44 16.19 12.33
CA GLU A 583 -4.74 16.22 11.05
C GLU A 583 -3.70 15.11 11.00
N GLY A 584 -3.62 14.39 9.89
CA GLY A 584 -2.75 13.22 9.77
C GLY A 584 -3.03 12.40 8.53
N VAL A 585 -2.35 11.27 8.42
CA VAL A 585 -2.31 10.44 7.22
C VAL A 585 -2.79 9.02 7.51
N VAL A 586 -3.69 8.49 6.68
CA VAL A 586 -4.04 7.06 6.68
C VAL A 586 -2.99 6.32 5.86
N LEU A 587 -2.39 5.28 6.42
CA LEU A 587 -1.41 4.43 5.74
C LEU A 587 -2.02 3.06 5.51
N VAL A 588 -1.90 2.51 4.30
CA VAL A 588 -2.42 1.18 3.94
C VAL A 588 -1.38 0.41 3.13
N THR A 589 -1.00 -0.76 3.64
CA THR A 589 -0.20 -1.75 2.91
C THR A 589 -1.09 -2.89 2.46
N PHE A 590 -0.94 -3.38 1.22
CA PHE A 590 -1.81 -4.42 0.65
C PHE A 590 -1.12 -5.38 -0.34
N GLY A 591 0.13 -5.80 -0.06
CA GLY A 591 0.94 -6.66 -0.93
C GLY A 591 0.57 -8.14 -0.99
N GLY A 592 -0.71 -8.48 -0.81
CA GLY A 592 -1.15 -9.88 -0.76
C GLY A 592 -1.63 -10.48 -2.08
N ALA A 593 -1.36 -9.87 -3.25
CA ALA A 593 -2.02 -10.26 -4.50
C ALA A 593 -1.46 -11.54 -5.16
N GLY A 594 -0.23 -11.94 -4.82
CA GLY A 594 0.41 -13.14 -5.33
C GLY A 594 1.51 -13.71 -4.43
N GLY A 595 2.41 -12.86 -3.92
CA GLY A 595 3.65 -13.27 -3.25
C GLY A 595 3.52 -14.17 -2.01
N THR A 596 4.65 -14.78 -1.63
CA THR A 596 4.75 -15.59 -0.40
C THR A 596 4.47 -14.71 0.81
N LEU A 597 3.39 -15.01 1.53
CA LEU A 597 2.84 -14.12 2.54
C LEU A 597 3.77 -13.99 3.75
N ASP A 598 3.99 -12.77 4.22
CA ASP A 598 4.73 -12.51 5.45
C ASP A 598 3.90 -12.98 6.65
N GLU A 599 4.47 -13.88 7.45
CA GLU A 599 3.83 -14.42 8.67
C GLU A 599 4.53 -13.98 9.95
N ASP A 600 5.81 -13.59 9.86
CA ASP A 600 6.62 -13.18 11.01
C ASP A 600 6.43 -11.69 11.33
N ARG A 601 6.08 -11.37 12.58
CA ARG A 601 6.06 -9.98 13.04
C ARG A 601 7.47 -9.56 13.45
N VAL A 602 8.00 -8.54 12.77
CA VAL A 602 9.36 -8.02 12.94
C VAL A 602 9.40 -6.69 13.70
N GLU A 603 8.35 -5.87 13.59
CA GLU A 603 8.22 -4.59 14.29
C GLU A 603 6.81 -4.39 14.88
N ASP A 604 6.70 -3.55 15.90
CA ASP A 604 5.42 -3.11 16.48
C ASP A 604 5.39 -1.59 16.63
N TRP A 605 4.96 -0.91 15.56
CA TRP A 605 4.86 0.55 15.52
C TRP A 605 3.66 1.09 16.33
N GLY A 606 2.75 0.24 16.82
CA GLY A 606 1.69 0.62 17.76
C GLY A 606 0.56 1.53 17.24
N PHE A 607 0.65 2.11 16.04
CA PHE A 607 -0.42 2.93 15.43
C PHE A 607 -1.26 2.20 14.37
N MET A 608 -0.93 0.94 14.06
CA MET A 608 -1.61 0.12 13.06
C MET A 608 -2.95 -0.42 13.58
N SER A 609 -4.04 0.31 13.33
CA SER A 609 -5.44 -0.05 13.69
C SER A 609 -5.91 -1.43 13.22
N ARG A 610 -5.24 -2.02 12.23
CA ARG A 610 -5.51 -3.36 11.72
C ARG A 610 -4.28 -3.91 11.03
N SER A 611 -3.84 -5.09 11.46
CA SER A 611 -2.85 -5.88 10.72
C SER A 611 -3.33 -7.31 10.50
N ILE A 612 -3.03 -7.89 9.34
CA ILE A 612 -3.35 -9.26 8.93
C ILE A 612 -2.21 -9.80 8.06
N SER A 613 -1.52 -10.81 8.57
CA SER A 613 -0.56 -11.68 7.88
C SER A 613 -1.22 -12.98 7.39
N GLY A 614 -0.50 -13.80 6.61
CA GLY A 614 -0.92 -15.17 6.24
C GLY A 614 -2.19 -15.29 5.39
N VAL A 615 -2.70 -14.19 4.80
CA VAL A 615 -3.90 -14.23 3.93
C VAL A 615 -3.74 -13.39 2.65
N HIS A 616 -3.76 -14.04 1.49
CA HIS A 616 -3.82 -13.37 0.19
C HIS A 616 -5.06 -12.47 0.05
N HIS A 617 -4.85 -11.25 -0.45
CA HIS A 617 -5.85 -10.19 -0.49
C HIS A 617 -5.66 -9.26 -1.68
N ALA A 618 -6.68 -8.43 -1.93
CA ALA A 618 -6.66 -7.35 -2.91
C ALA A 618 -7.59 -6.23 -2.42
N GLY A 619 -7.32 -5.01 -2.84
CA GLY A 619 -8.06 -3.81 -2.43
C GLY A 619 -9.18 -3.44 -3.40
N TRP A 620 -10.21 -2.79 -2.86
CA TRP A 620 -11.21 -2.06 -3.65
C TRP A 620 -11.45 -0.72 -2.97
N LEU A 621 -11.07 0.36 -3.65
CA LEU A 621 -11.23 1.72 -3.17
C LEU A 621 -12.44 2.34 -3.89
N ALA A 622 -13.46 2.71 -3.10
CA ALA A 622 -14.63 3.44 -3.57
C ALA A 622 -14.59 4.86 -2.99
N VAL A 623 -14.38 5.85 -3.85
CA VAL A 623 -14.23 7.26 -3.45
C VAL A 623 -15.45 8.04 -3.91
N SER A 624 -16.28 8.53 -2.98
CA SER A 624 -17.45 9.35 -3.30
C SER A 624 -17.20 10.83 -2.99
N PHE A 625 -17.37 11.69 -3.99
CA PHE A 625 -17.27 13.15 -3.86
C PHE A 625 -18.66 13.76 -3.69
N GLY A 626 -19.35 13.41 -2.60
CA GLY A 626 -20.71 13.86 -2.33
C GLY A 626 -21.37 13.05 -1.22
N ASP A 627 -22.49 12.38 -1.52
CA ASP A 627 -23.20 11.56 -0.55
C ASP A 627 -22.52 10.20 -0.29
N THR A 628 -22.71 9.73 0.94
CA THR A 628 -22.30 8.45 1.53
C THR A 628 -22.98 7.21 0.93
N SER A 629 -24.01 7.34 0.10
CA SER A 629 -24.77 6.21 -0.45
C SER A 629 -23.93 5.23 -1.27
N ALA A 630 -22.88 5.70 -1.94
CA ALA A 630 -21.90 4.85 -2.60
C ALA A 630 -21.19 3.87 -1.64
N SER A 631 -20.75 4.34 -0.47
CA SER A 631 -20.23 3.46 0.60
C SER A 631 -21.29 2.43 0.94
N LYS A 632 -22.54 2.86 1.22
CA LYS A 632 -23.65 1.97 1.59
C LYS A 632 -23.94 0.89 0.52
N VAL A 633 -23.62 1.11 -0.77
CA VAL A 633 -23.74 0.08 -1.83
C VAL A 633 -22.59 -0.94 -1.72
N VAL A 634 -21.35 -0.48 -1.62
CA VAL A 634 -20.16 -1.33 -1.44
C VAL A 634 -20.28 -2.15 -0.15
N ASP A 635 -20.73 -1.53 0.93
CA ASP A 635 -20.93 -2.15 2.24
C ASP A 635 -21.95 -3.29 2.17
N ARG A 636 -23.08 -3.07 1.47
CA ARG A 636 -24.10 -4.11 1.22
C ARG A 636 -23.57 -5.25 0.35
N ALA A 637 -22.79 -4.94 -0.70
CA ALA A 637 -22.15 -5.97 -1.54
C ALA A 637 -21.14 -6.81 -0.73
N MET A 638 -20.34 -6.18 0.13
CA MET A 638 -19.35 -6.85 0.98
C MET A 638 -20.00 -7.64 2.13
N GLN A 639 -21.09 -7.15 2.73
CA GLN A 639 -21.87 -7.89 3.73
C GLN A 639 -22.50 -9.16 3.14
N ARG A 640 -23.12 -9.07 1.95
CA ARG A 640 -23.65 -10.23 1.22
C ARG A 640 -22.60 -11.30 0.96
N ARG A 641 -21.35 -10.91 0.66
CA ARG A 641 -20.22 -11.83 0.45
C ARG A 641 -19.65 -12.42 1.73
N ARG A 642 -19.60 -11.66 2.82
CA ARG A 642 -18.97 -12.07 4.10
C ARG A 642 -19.92 -12.73 5.10
N GLY A 643 -21.23 -12.75 4.84
CA GLY A 643 -22.24 -13.30 5.74
C GLY A 643 -22.34 -12.61 7.11
N THR A 644 -21.66 -11.49 7.31
CA THR A 644 -21.49 -10.83 8.62
C THR A 644 -22.09 -9.43 8.62
N LYS A 645 -22.86 -9.10 9.66
CA LYS A 645 -23.51 -7.78 9.84
C LYS A 645 -22.57 -6.65 10.30
N LYS A 646 -21.26 -6.92 10.48
CA LYS A 646 -20.32 -5.97 11.09
C LYS A 646 -20.04 -4.80 10.14
N ALA A 647 -20.44 -3.59 10.52
CA ALA A 647 -20.30 -2.38 9.70
C ALA A 647 -18.83 -2.05 9.37
N PRO A 648 -18.53 -1.34 8.26
CA PRO A 648 -17.17 -0.94 7.90
C PRO A 648 -16.54 0.02 8.92
N THR A 649 -15.22 0.16 8.89
CA THR A 649 -14.54 1.27 9.58
C THR A 649 -14.66 2.52 8.73
N VAL A 650 -15.09 3.64 9.31
CA VAL A 650 -15.06 4.96 8.69
C VAL A 650 -13.93 5.76 9.33
N PHE A 651 -13.03 6.29 8.51
CA PHE A 651 -12.08 7.32 8.91
C PHE A 651 -12.58 8.67 8.41
N ARG A 652 -12.42 9.72 9.21
CA ARG A 652 -12.74 11.09 8.80
C ARG A 652 -11.46 11.94 8.86
N PRO A 653 -10.58 11.88 7.84
CA PRO A 653 -9.50 12.84 7.73
C PRO A 653 -10.10 14.23 7.60
N ASN A 654 -9.65 15.19 8.42
CA ASN A 654 -10.14 16.55 8.31
C ASN A 654 -9.52 17.19 7.04
N PRO A 655 -10.30 17.81 6.13
CA PRO A 655 -9.70 18.58 5.06
C PRO A 655 -8.95 19.76 5.70
N PRO A 656 -7.70 20.04 5.28
CA PRO A 656 -6.93 21.14 5.87
C PRO A 656 -7.71 22.43 5.71
N ARG A 657 -7.88 23.17 6.81
CA ARG A 657 -8.54 24.48 6.80
C ARG A 657 -7.81 25.37 5.80
N ARG A 658 -8.54 26.20 5.04
CA ARG A 658 -7.96 27.15 4.05
C ARG A 658 -6.67 27.76 4.60
N CYS A 659 -5.55 27.52 3.93
CA CYS A 659 -4.23 27.93 4.42
C CYS A 659 -4.18 29.43 4.65
N ARG A 660 -4.38 29.85 5.91
CA ARG A 660 -3.90 31.13 6.38
C ARG A 660 -2.40 30.94 6.58
N ARG A 661 -1.57 31.84 6.02
CA ARG A 661 -0.14 31.90 6.32
C ARG A 661 0.02 32.25 7.80
N THR A 662 0.08 31.22 8.62
CA THR A 662 0.53 31.25 10.01
C THR A 662 1.36 30.00 10.17
N GLU A 663 2.68 30.19 10.29
CA GLU A 663 3.64 29.15 10.63
C GLU A 663 3.39 28.73 12.08
N GLY A 664 2.36 27.91 12.26
CA GLY A 664 2.13 27.18 13.50
C GLY A 664 3.26 26.17 13.65
N VAL A 665 4.34 26.56 14.31
CA VAL A 665 5.35 25.62 14.81
C VAL A 665 4.61 24.65 15.72
N VAL A 666 4.34 23.45 15.20
CA VAL A 666 3.68 22.37 15.92
C VAL A 666 4.66 21.88 17.00
N ARG A 667 4.61 22.54 18.15
CA ARG A 667 5.34 22.16 19.35
C ARG A 667 4.71 20.91 19.93
N ASP A 668 5.54 19.89 20.16
CA ASP A 668 5.09 18.60 20.66
C ASP A 668 4.29 18.74 21.96
N VAL A 669 3.26 17.91 22.12
CA VAL A 669 2.44 17.84 23.36
C VAL A 669 3.31 17.53 24.60
N ILE A 670 4.50 16.99 24.38
CA ILE A 670 5.55 16.72 25.38
C ILE A 670 6.14 18.03 25.95
N GLU A 671 6.31 19.07 25.12
CA GLU A 671 6.88 20.35 25.53
C GLU A 671 5.97 21.06 26.54
N TRP A 672 4.65 21.10 26.27
CA TRP A 672 3.69 21.79 27.13
C TRP A 672 3.53 21.15 28.52
N ARG A 673 3.54 19.81 28.60
CA ARG A 673 3.44 19.11 29.89
C ARG A 673 4.73 19.24 30.73
N SER A 674 5.90 19.24 30.09
CA SER A 674 7.19 19.36 30.77
C SER A 674 7.50 20.80 31.21
N VAL A 675 7.23 21.79 30.35
CA VAL A 675 7.26 23.22 30.71
C VAL A 675 6.30 23.50 31.87
N GLY A 676 5.08 22.95 31.83
CA GLY A 676 4.14 23.04 32.94
C GLY A 676 4.74 22.57 34.28
N LEU A 677 5.35 21.37 34.31
CA LEU A 677 5.92 20.81 35.54
C LEU A 677 7.06 21.66 36.12
N THR A 678 7.99 22.12 35.28
CA THR A 678 9.09 23.01 35.70
C THR A 678 8.57 24.38 36.14
N SER A 679 7.56 24.95 35.47
CA SER A 679 6.94 26.22 35.87
C SER A 679 6.18 26.12 37.20
N PHE A 680 5.44 25.03 37.43
CA PHE A 680 4.80 24.76 38.72
C PHE A 680 5.83 24.56 39.84
N GLY A 681 6.94 23.86 39.57
CA GLY A 681 8.05 23.74 40.52
C GLY A 681 8.64 25.10 40.92
N ALA A 682 8.91 25.97 39.94
CA ALA A 682 9.37 27.34 40.18
C ALA A 682 8.37 28.18 40.97
N PHE A 683 7.06 28.03 40.70
CA PHE A 683 5.99 28.69 41.46
C PHE A 683 5.97 28.24 42.93
N PHE A 684 6.05 26.94 43.22
CA PHE A 684 6.06 26.44 44.60
C PHE A 684 7.33 26.81 45.37
N MET A 685 8.51 26.82 44.72
CA MET A 685 9.75 27.35 45.32
C MET A 685 9.59 28.83 45.70
N PHE A 686 9.07 29.65 44.79
CA PHE A 686 8.83 31.08 45.04
C PHE A 686 7.82 31.31 46.17
N LEU A 687 6.70 30.58 46.16
CA LEU A 687 5.67 30.67 47.20
C LEU A 687 6.24 30.28 48.58
N GLY A 688 7.04 29.21 48.65
CA GLY A 688 7.69 28.79 49.90
C GLY A 688 8.67 29.83 50.45
N VAL A 689 9.40 30.55 49.60
CA VAL A 689 10.24 31.68 50.02
C VAL A 689 9.40 32.85 50.54
N VAL A 690 8.31 33.21 49.86
CA VAL A 690 7.39 34.27 50.29
C VAL A 690 6.70 33.94 51.62
N MET A 691 6.36 32.67 51.86
CA MET A 691 5.78 32.18 53.12
C MET A 691 6.84 31.93 54.22
N LEU A 692 7.86 32.78 54.30
CA LEU A 692 8.93 32.73 55.32
C LEU A 692 9.73 31.40 55.34
N PHE A 693 10.13 30.93 54.15
CA PHE A 693 10.92 29.70 53.96
C PHE A 693 10.20 28.42 54.42
N ASP A 694 8.93 28.26 54.03
CA ASP A 694 8.15 27.04 54.23
C ASP A 694 8.84 25.83 53.56
N GLY A 695 9.43 24.97 54.39
CA GLY A 695 10.21 23.80 53.96
C GLY A 695 9.42 22.84 53.07
N PRO A 696 8.19 22.41 53.44
CA PRO A 696 7.33 21.61 52.58
C PRO A 696 7.06 22.19 51.19
N LEU A 697 6.74 23.48 51.09
CA LEU A 697 6.50 24.16 49.80
C LEU A 697 7.76 24.20 48.93
N ILE A 698 8.91 24.53 49.52
CA ILE A 698 10.20 24.53 48.80
C ILE A 698 10.57 23.11 48.37
N ALA A 699 10.44 22.11 49.23
CA ALA A 699 10.74 20.71 48.91
C ALA A 699 9.86 20.18 47.76
N LEU A 700 8.55 20.50 47.77
CA LEU A 700 7.64 20.18 46.67
C LEU A 700 8.05 20.88 45.36
N GLY A 701 8.41 22.17 45.45
CA GLY A 701 8.94 22.94 44.33
C GLY A 701 10.18 22.30 43.72
N ASN A 702 11.14 21.90 44.55
CA ASN A 702 12.39 21.25 44.14
C ASN A 702 12.13 19.90 43.44
N ILE A 703 11.21 19.07 43.95
CA ILE A 703 10.82 17.80 43.31
C ILE A 703 10.22 18.03 41.92
N LEU A 704 9.28 18.96 41.79
CA LEU A 704 8.62 19.28 40.52
C LEU A 704 9.59 19.92 39.51
N PHE A 705 10.47 20.81 39.98
CA PHE A 705 11.46 21.48 39.15
C PHE A 705 12.50 20.49 38.60
N VAL A 706 13.09 19.66 39.47
CA VAL A 706 14.12 18.68 39.09
C VAL A 706 13.54 17.55 38.23
N SER A 707 12.29 17.13 38.44
CA SER A 707 11.64 16.13 37.58
C SER A 707 11.24 16.68 36.20
N GLY A 708 10.93 17.97 36.08
CA GLY A 708 10.63 18.61 34.80
C GLY A 708 11.86 18.78 33.88
N LEU A 709 13.05 19.06 34.42
CA LEU A 709 14.27 19.28 33.63
C LEU A 709 14.63 18.10 32.69
N PRO A 710 14.66 16.82 33.14
CA PRO A 710 14.82 15.66 32.27
C PRO A 710 13.74 15.49 31.19
N LEU A 711 12.53 15.99 31.43
CA LEU A 711 11.42 15.92 30.47
C LEU A 711 11.52 17.01 29.39
N ILE A 712 12.11 18.17 29.70
CA ILE A 712 12.38 19.25 28.72
C ILE A 712 13.63 18.93 27.89
N ILE A 713 14.74 18.58 28.55
CA ILE A 713 16.07 18.48 27.92
C ILE A 713 16.38 17.05 27.44
N GLY A 714 15.68 16.05 27.98
CA GLY A 714 15.96 14.63 27.80
C GLY A 714 16.93 14.10 28.85
N LEU A 715 16.64 12.94 29.44
CA LEU A 715 17.37 12.38 30.59
C LEU A 715 18.89 12.26 30.36
N ARG A 716 19.32 11.71 29.22
CA ARG A 716 20.75 11.52 28.88
C ARG A 716 21.50 12.85 28.72
N LYS A 717 20.86 13.87 28.13
CA LYS A 717 21.44 15.22 27.97
C LYS A 717 21.48 15.98 29.29
N THR A 718 20.46 15.79 30.14
CA THR A 718 20.38 16.39 31.48
C THR A 718 21.51 15.87 32.38
N MET A 719 21.71 14.55 32.43
CA MET A 719 22.84 13.95 33.17
C MET A 719 24.20 14.47 32.68
N TYR A 720 24.38 14.62 31.36
CA TYR A 720 25.61 15.21 30.79
C TYR A 720 25.79 16.69 31.16
N PHE A 721 24.71 17.48 31.18
CA PHE A 721 24.73 18.90 31.56
C PHE A 721 25.19 19.08 33.02
N PHE A 722 24.59 18.35 33.96
CA PHE A 722 24.96 18.42 35.38
C PHE A 722 26.34 17.83 35.69
N SER A 723 26.83 16.87 34.91
CA SER A 723 28.15 16.23 35.10
C SER A 723 29.30 16.93 34.35
N ARG A 724 29.04 18.05 33.65
CA ARG A 724 30.05 18.79 32.89
C ARG A 724 31.05 19.47 33.85
N ARG A 725 32.35 19.22 33.71
CA ARG A 725 33.41 19.75 34.61
C ARG A 725 33.33 21.27 34.89
N GLN A 726 32.93 22.07 33.89
CA GLN A 726 32.76 23.53 34.02
C GLN A 726 31.53 23.95 34.83
N LYS A 727 30.52 23.07 34.96
CA LYS A 727 29.25 23.33 35.66
C LYS A 727 29.12 22.57 36.98
N LEU A 728 29.98 21.57 37.21
CA LEU A 728 29.99 20.69 38.39
C LEU A 728 29.97 21.44 39.74
N ARG A 729 30.66 22.57 39.86
CA ARG A 729 30.63 23.41 41.08
C ARG A 729 29.21 23.94 41.39
N GLY A 730 28.49 24.37 40.35
CA GLY A 730 27.08 24.75 40.44
C GLY A 730 26.18 23.56 40.74
N SER A 731 26.41 22.41 40.08
CA SER A 731 25.66 21.16 40.32
C SER A 731 25.74 20.69 41.78
N VAL A 732 26.94 20.71 42.37
CA VAL A 732 27.17 20.29 43.76
C VAL A 732 26.52 21.26 44.74
N ALA A 733 26.65 22.58 44.53
CA ALA A 733 25.97 23.58 45.36
C ALA A 733 24.43 23.45 45.26
N PHE A 734 23.89 23.29 44.05
CA PHE A 734 22.45 23.12 43.83
C PHE A 734 21.90 21.87 44.53
N ALA A 735 22.57 20.72 44.39
CA ALA A 735 22.19 19.48 45.06
C ALA A 735 22.34 19.56 46.59
N ALA A 736 23.38 20.24 47.11
CA ALA A 736 23.56 20.45 48.54
C ALA A 736 22.48 21.36 49.14
N GLY A 737 22.06 22.40 48.40
CA GLY A 737 20.94 23.27 48.79
C GLY A 737 19.63 22.49 48.90
N ILE A 738 19.27 21.70 47.88
CA ILE A 738 18.11 20.81 47.89
C ILE A 738 18.17 19.84 49.08
N LEU A 739 19.32 19.23 49.35
CA LEU A 739 19.50 18.30 50.47
C LEU A 739 19.27 19.00 51.83
N LEU A 740 19.74 20.24 52.00
CA LEU A 740 19.52 21.03 53.22
C LEU A 740 18.04 21.39 53.43
N VAL A 741 17.27 21.65 52.37
CA VAL A 741 15.81 21.81 52.45
C VAL A 741 15.17 20.53 53.01
N PHE A 742 15.53 19.35 52.49
CA PHE A 742 15.04 18.06 53.01
C PHE A 742 15.48 17.76 54.45
N LEU A 743 16.66 18.23 54.86
CA LEU A 743 17.17 18.11 56.24
C LEU A 743 16.56 19.14 57.22
N LYS A 744 15.47 19.82 56.84
CA LYS A 744 14.77 20.86 57.63
C LYS A 744 15.58 22.14 57.88
N TYR A 745 16.53 22.47 57.01
CA TYR A 745 17.25 23.74 57.00
C TYR A 745 16.92 24.58 55.74
N PRO A 746 15.63 24.92 55.47
CA PRO A 746 15.22 25.53 54.21
C PRO A 746 15.84 26.90 53.95
N PHE A 747 16.08 27.71 55.00
CA PHE A 747 16.72 29.02 54.87
C PHE A 747 18.13 28.92 54.26
N PHE A 748 19.01 28.12 54.87
CA PHE A 748 20.37 27.88 54.36
C PHE A 748 20.37 27.09 53.05
N GLY A 749 19.42 26.14 52.91
CA GLY A 749 19.19 25.39 51.69
C GLY A 749 18.94 26.29 50.49
N VAL A 750 17.97 27.20 50.57
CA VAL A 750 17.63 28.14 49.47
C VAL A 750 18.80 29.06 49.12
N ILE A 751 19.58 29.55 50.08
CA ILE A 751 20.75 30.41 49.80
C ILE A 751 21.80 29.64 48.98
N ILE A 752 22.12 28.42 49.39
CA ILE A 752 23.10 27.55 48.71
C ILE A 752 22.56 27.06 47.37
N GLU A 753 21.27 26.73 47.30
CA GLU A 753 20.56 26.31 46.09
C GLU A 753 20.55 27.42 45.04
N MET A 754 20.20 28.65 45.42
CA MET A 754 20.19 29.82 44.53
C MET A 754 21.59 30.13 43.99
N PHE A 755 22.64 30.01 44.82
CA PHE A 755 24.02 30.12 44.35
C PHE A 755 24.38 29.02 43.33
N GLY A 756 23.97 27.77 43.57
CA GLY A 756 24.14 26.68 42.61
C GLY A 756 23.40 26.92 41.29
N PHE A 757 22.14 27.35 41.37
CA PHE A 757 21.26 27.65 40.24
C PHE A 757 21.83 28.73 39.32
N LEU A 758 22.29 29.86 39.87
CA LEU A 758 22.89 30.96 39.09
C LEU A 758 24.14 30.50 38.33
N ASN A 759 24.99 29.68 38.96
CA ASN A 759 26.20 29.13 38.31
C ASN A 759 25.88 28.10 37.22
N LEU A 760 24.79 27.34 37.38
CA LEU A 760 24.30 26.40 36.37
C LEU A 760 23.71 27.12 35.16
N PHE A 761 22.73 28.00 35.38
CA PHE A 761 21.87 28.55 34.33
C PHE A 761 22.21 29.97 33.87
N GLY A 762 23.24 30.61 34.44
CA GLY A 762 23.63 32.00 34.11
C GLY A 762 23.84 32.26 32.62
N ASP A 763 24.40 31.30 31.88
CA ASP A 763 24.65 31.42 30.43
C ASP A 763 23.36 31.52 29.59
N PHE A 764 22.19 31.17 30.15
CA PHE A 764 20.90 31.25 29.47
C PHE A 764 20.18 32.59 29.67
N PHE A 765 20.60 33.44 30.62
CA PHE A 765 19.95 34.73 30.87
C PHE A 765 19.93 35.68 29.65
N PRO A 766 20.96 35.78 28.79
CA PRO A 766 20.87 36.52 27.53
C PRO A 766 19.74 36.03 26.61
N VAL A 767 19.54 34.70 26.55
CA VAL A 767 18.55 34.05 25.68
C VAL A 767 17.14 34.29 26.21
N VAL A 768 16.95 34.15 27.52
CA VAL A 768 15.66 34.45 28.18
C VAL A 768 15.31 35.94 28.05
N LEU A 769 16.26 36.86 28.23
CA LEU A 769 16.03 38.29 28.04
C LEU A 769 15.65 38.63 26.59
N SER A 770 16.30 37.99 25.61
CA SER A 770 15.94 38.12 24.19
C SER A 770 14.52 37.64 23.91
N PHE A 771 14.11 36.51 24.48
CA PHE A 771 12.74 35.98 24.36
C PHE A 771 11.70 36.87 25.05
N MET A 772 11.98 37.37 26.26
CA MET A 772 11.06 38.28 26.97
C MET A 772 10.87 39.61 26.23
N ARG A 773 11.86 40.06 25.44
CA ARG A 773 11.73 41.23 24.56
C ARG A 773 10.80 41.02 23.36
N GLN A 774 10.48 39.76 23.01
CA GLN A 774 9.55 39.41 21.94
C GLN A 774 8.08 39.31 22.42
N LEU A 775 7.83 39.34 23.73
CA LEU A 775 6.48 39.26 24.29
C LEU A 775 5.77 40.62 24.24
N PRO A 776 4.46 40.67 23.91
CA PRO A 776 3.68 41.90 23.98
C PRO A 776 3.63 42.44 25.42
N VAL A 777 3.52 43.76 25.57
CA VAL A 777 3.61 44.52 26.84
C VAL A 777 4.99 44.45 27.51
N ILE A 778 5.44 43.25 27.90
CA ILE A 778 6.72 43.02 28.61
C ILE A 778 7.91 43.48 27.77
N GLY A 779 7.91 43.17 26.47
CA GLY A 779 8.99 43.53 25.57
C GLY A 779 9.13 45.03 25.31
N HIS A 780 8.04 45.80 25.37
CA HIS A 780 8.10 47.26 25.28
C HIS A 780 8.78 47.88 26.50
N PHE A 781 8.51 47.35 27.71
CA PHE A 781 9.17 47.79 28.93
C PHE A 781 10.67 47.41 28.95
N LEU A 782 11.00 46.15 28.66
CA LEU A 782 12.40 45.65 28.66
C LEU A 782 13.27 46.18 27.51
N SER A 783 12.66 46.80 26.50
CA SER A 783 13.35 47.46 25.38
C SER A 783 13.42 48.98 25.51
N ALA A 784 12.77 49.56 26.52
CA ALA A 784 12.76 51.01 26.76
C ALA A 784 14.19 51.54 27.02
N PRO A 785 14.51 52.76 26.54
CA PRO A 785 15.79 53.41 26.83
C PRO A 785 15.97 53.57 28.35
N GLY A 786 17.17 53.26 28.85
CA GLY A 786 17.45 53.11 30.29
C GLY A 786 17.30 51.66 30.76
N VAL A 787 16.08 51.12 30.79
CA VAL A 787 15.80 49.73 31.24
C VAL A 787 16.58 48.70 30.43
N ARG A 788 16.69 48.90 29.10
CA ARG A 788 17.50 48.07 28.21
C ARG A 788 18.98 48.02 28.62
N GLN A 789 19.57 49.16 28.99
CA GLN A 789 21.00 49.24 29.34
C GLN A 789 21.30 48.54 30.67
N VAL A 790 20.39 48.64 31.65
CA VAL A 790 20.49 47.95 32.93
C VAL A 790 20.33 46.44 32.74
N THR A 791 19.31 46.01 31.99
CA THR A 791 19.04 44.57 31.73
C THR A 791 20.13 43.90 30.90
N ASP A 792 20.66 44.57 29.87
CA ASP A 792 21.80 44.06 29.08
C ASP A 792 23.07 43.89 29.95
N ARG A 793 23.29 44.78 30.92
CA ARG A 793 24.43 44.72 31.87
C ARG A 793 24.28 43.63 32.92
N ILE A 794 23.07 43.40 33.43
CA ILE A 794 22.79 42.34 34.43
C ILE A 794 22.81 40.95 33.79
N CYS A 795 22.21 40.79 32.60
CA CYS A 795 22.14 39.50 31.92
C CYS A 795 23.39 39.15 31.10
N GLY A 796 24.43 40.01 31.08
CA GLY A 796 25.70 39.72 30.41
C GLY A 796 25.64 39.72 28.88
N VAL A 797 24.76 40.51 28.27
CA VAL A 797 24.62 40.61 26.82
C VAL A 797 25.86 41.30 26.25
N ARG A 798 26.74 40.54 25.57
CA ARG A 798 27.90 41.12 24.87
C ARG A 798 27.41 42.07 23.78
N LYS A 799 27.93 43.30 23.76
CA LYS A 799 27.77 44.20 22.62
C LYS A 799 28.40 43.54 21.39
N GLN A 800 27.57 43.10 20.44
CA GLN A 800 28.06 42.86 19.08
C GLN A 800 28.43 44.22 18.49
N SER A 801 29.67 44.35 18.02
CA SER A 801 30.07 45.46 17.16
C SER A 801 29.21 45.43 15.89
N PRO A 802 28.77 46.58 15.35
CA PRO A 802 27.95 46.60 14.15
C PRO A 802 28.77 46.17 12.93
N VAL A 803 28.32 45.08 12.29
CA VAL A 803 28.62 44.64 10.92
C VAL A 803 27.33 44.06 10.36
#